data_AF-A0A7W0W8X7-F1
#
_entry.id   AF-A0A7W0W8X7-F1
#
_cell.length_a   1.000
_cell.length_b   1.000
_cell.length_c   1.000
_cell.angle_alpha   90.00
_cell.angle_beta   90.00
_cell.angle_gamma   90.00
#
_symmetry.space_group_name_H-M   'P 1'
#
loop_
_entity.id
_entity.type
_entity.pdbx_description
1 polymer ?
#
loop_
_entity_poly.entity_id
_entity_poly.type
_entity_poly.pdbx_seq_one_letter_code
_entity_poly.pdbx_strand_id
1 'polypeptide(L)'
;MTIPALQWVYLFRDGDASMKALLGGKGAGVAEMTRAGLPVPPGFTITTEACNAYLANNGTFPAELWQQAQAALADIEQHTGKRFGDPANPLLVSVRSGAALSMPGMMDTVLNLGLNPATRDGMARLTNNPRFAHDAYRRFIQLFGKIVLNVPSDLFEHELNQLKGSGAATRSDADLSAEELAALADRFKAIIQQQVGISFPDDPQEQLRMAIGAVFDSWNGKRAQDYRRVNRISDDLGTAVNVQAMVFGNMGDDSATGVAFTRNPMTGERELFGEYLVNAQGEDVVAGIRTPQPISTMAEQMPTVYEEFRAIAQRLEQHYRDMQDLEFTIERGTLWMLQTRTGKRSASAALKIAIDLIDEGVIDRNTALLRIDPQQLDQLLHPIIDPAAKREHHPVAWGLAASPGAAAGKIVLDPNEAERQVKAGEAVILVRIETAPEDFHGMVVAKAILTARGGRTSHAAVVARGMGKPCVAGCGMLEIDYAAGTVTVNNPVAGSTTLRAGEWISLDGSTGEVFVGQLATVEPEMTEHFATLMGWADEARTVGVRANADTPKDAGVARRFGAEGIGLCRTEHMFFEDDRIDAVREMIVADTTAARRAALAKIEPLQHADFVGIFEAMDGFPVTIRTLDPPLHEFLPHDGAEVRLLARKMQVDPDTLRAKIESLREANPMLGFRGCRLGIIYPEITEMQVRAIIGAAAECQARGIVVKPEIMIPLISGVEELRLQATLVRRIATETLAQHGIAVEYLVGTMIELPRAALTANRVAEEADFFSFGTNDLTQTTLGLSRDDSGRFLPIYVDQLKLIKADPFQTIDIEGVGQLVQMGVERGRSTKPDLKIGVCGEHGGDPESVAFFVSLGLDYVSCSPYRVPIARLAAAQAALGESSRDK
;
A
#
# COMPACT_ATOMS: atom_id res chain seq x y z
N MET A 1 24.50 -20.51 -40.67
CA MET A 1 23.70 -19.42 -40.07
C MET A 1 24.50 -18.89 -38.90
N THR A 2 25.19 -17.77 -39.08
CA THR A 2 25.83 -17.04 -37.99
C THR A 2 24.74 -16.58 -37.03
N ILE A 3 24.81 -17.03 -35.78
CA ILE A 3 24.01 -16.46 -34.69
C ILE A 3 24.34 -14.96 -34.69
N PRO A 4 23.35 -14.05 -34.78
CA PRO A 4 23.62 -12.63 -34.69
C PRO A 4 24.37 -12.35 -33.38
N ALA A 5 25.44 -11.56 -33.45
CA ALA A 5 26.19 -11.16 -32.26
C ALA A 5 25.22 -10.50 -31.26
N LEU A 6 25.27 -10.93 -29.99
CA LEU A 6 24.43 -10.38 -28.93
C LEU A 6 24.79 -8.91 -28.71
N GLN A 7 23.80 -8.02 -28.81
CA GLN A 7 23.99 -6.59 -28.59
C GLN A 7 23.78 -6.27 -27.10
N TRP A 8 24.87 -5.96 -26.40
CA TRP A 8 24.88 -5.67 -24.97
C TRP A 8 24.81 -4.18 -24.66
N VAL A 9 25.13 -3.31 -25.62
CA VAL A 9 25.23 -1.86 -25.44
C VAL A 9 24.37 -1.14 -26.47
N TYR A 10 23.61 -0.16 -26.01
CA TYR A 10 22.76 0.71 -26.82
C TYR A 10 23.13 2.16 -26.56
N LEU A 11 23.45 2.93 -27.60
CA LEU A 11 23.53 4.39 -27.47
C LEU A 11 22.13 4.91 -27.17
N PHE A 12 22.02 6.05 -26.47
CA PHE A 12 20.69 6.59 -26.12
C PHE A 12 19.81 6.84 -27.35
N ARG A 13 20.41 7.19 -28.50
CA ARG A 13 19.68 7.37 -29.76
C ARG A 13 19.14 6.08 -30.40
N ASP A 14 19.63 4.92 -29.96
CA ASP A 14 19.27 3.60 -30.52
C ASP A 14 18.21 2.87 -29.66
N GLY A 15 17.80 3.43 -28.52
CA GLY A 15 16.76 2.89 -27.65
C GLY A 15 15.46 3.69 -27.65
N ASP A 16 14.44 3.24 -26.91
CA ASP A 16 13.22 4.01 -26.62
C ASP A 16 12.48 3.52 -25.36
N ALA A 17 11.38 4.21 -25.03
CA ALA A 17 10.54 3.91 -23.87
C ALA A 17 9.97 2.48 -23.84
N SER A 18 9.86 1.78 -24.98
CA SER A 18 9.35 0.41 -25.02
C SER A 18 10.34 -0.63 -24.50
N MET A 19 11.62 -0.26 -24.43
CA MET A 19 12.72 -1.16 -24.06
C MET A 19 13.01 -1.15 -22.55
N LYS A 20 12.06 -0.75 -21.68
CA LYS A 20 12.23 -0.69 -20.21
C LYS A 20 12.77 -1.98 -19.60
N ALA A 21 12.34 -3.15 -20.08
CA ALA A 21 12.81 -4.43 -19.58
C ALA A 21 14.31 -4.68 -19.88
N LEU A 22 14.80 -4.16 -21.00
CA LEU A 22 16.17 -4.37 -21.49
C LEU A 22 17.13 -3.26 -21.03
N LEU A 23 16.70 -2.00 -21.10
CA LEU A 23 17.52 -0.81 -20.80
C LEU A 23 17.31 -0.30 -19.37
N GLY A 24 16.38 -0.90 -18.62
CA GLY A 24 15.89 -0.36 -17.37
C GLY A 24 15.04 0.89 -17.57
N GLY A 25 14.34 1.33 -16.51
CA GLY A 25 13.49 2.51 -16.56
C GLY A 25 14.26 3.80 -16.89
N LYS A 26 15.47 3.95 -16.34
CA LYS A 26 16.31 5.13 -16.61
C LYS A 26 16.87 5.14 -18.03
N GLY A 27 17.42 4.01 -18.50
CA GLY A 27 17.98 3.95 -19.85
C GLY A 27 16.93 4.17 -20.93
N ALA A 28 15.76 3.52 -20.77
CA ALA A 28 14.62 3.75 -21.66
C ALA A 28 14.12 5.21 -21.62
N GLY A 29 14.05 5.82 -20.43
CA GLY A 29 13.66 7.23 -20.29
C GLY A 29 14.61 8.21 -20.96
N VAL A 30 15.93 8.03 -20.76
CA VAL A 30 16.94 8.90 -21.38
C VAL A 30 17.01 8.70 -22.90
N ALA A 31 16.82 7.47 -23.37
CA ALA A 31 16.71 7.17 -24.80
C ALA A 31 15.49 7.86 -25.44
N GLU A 32 14.34 7.80 -24.79
CA GLU A 32 13.12 8.48 -25.24
C GLU A 32 13.29 10.00 -25.28
N MET A 33 13.89 10.61 -24.26
CA MET A 33 14.21 12.05 -24.26
C MET A 33 15.15 12.43 -25.41
N THR A 34 16.16 11.59 -25.68
CA THR A 34 17.10 11.81 -26.79
C THR A 34 16.37 11.78 -28.14
N ARG A 35 15.46 10.80 -28.33
CA ARG A 35 14.61 10.70 -29.54
C ARG A 35 13.62 11.84 -29.67
N ALA A 36 13.12 12.38 -28.56
CA ALA A 36 12.27 13.56 -28.53
C ALA A 36 13.02 14.87 -28.85
N GLY A 37 14.33 14.80 -29.12
CA GLY A 37 15.16 15.95 -29.48
C GLY A 37 15.40 16.90 -28.31
N LEU A 38 15.43 16.38 -27.08
CA LEU A 38 15.77 17.15 -25.89
C LEU A 38 17.29 17.21 -25.70
N PRO A 39 17.81 18.25 -25.02
CA PRO A 39 19.25 18.41 -24.80
C PRO A 39 19.72 17.43 -23.73
N VAL A 40 19.90 16.16 -24.11
CA VAL A 40 20.37 15.09 -23.24
C VAL A 40 21.88 14.91 -23.43
N PRO A 41 22.69 14.86 -22.36
CA PRO A 41 24.11 14.56 -22.50
C PRO A 41 24.30 13.18 -23.16
N PRO A 42 25.18 13.05 -24.16
CA PRO A 42 25.37 11.80 -24.89
C PRO A 42 25.85 10.67 -23.97
N GLY A 43 25.39 9.46 -24.25
CA GLY A 43 25.63 8.30 -23.42
C GLY A 43 25.15 6.99 -24.03
N PHE A 44 25.35 5.91 -23.29
CA PHE A 44 24.87 4.58 -23.63
C PHE A 44 24.36 3.83 -22.41
N THR A 45 23.56 2.81 -22.67
CA THR A 45 23.05 1.87 -21.68
C THR A 45 23.57 0.47 -21.99
N ILE A 46 24.11 -0.18 -20.96
CA ILE A 46 24.45 -1.61 -20.95
C ILE A 46 23.23 -2.36 -20.42
N THR A 47 22.78 -3.39 -21.13
CA THR A 47 21.48 -4.04 -20.89
C THR A 47 21.40 -4.81 -19.57
N THR A 48 20.17 -5.04 -19.10
CA THR A 48 19.86 -5.96 -18.00
C THR A 48 20.30 -7.39 -18.30
N GLU A 49 20.21 -7.83 -19.56
CA GLU A 49 20.71 -9.13 -20.00
C GLU A 49 22.23 -9.28 -19.81
N ALA A 50 23.00 -8.20 -20.03
CA ALA A 50 24.44 -8.20 -19.76
C ALA A 50 24.75 -8.38 -18.27
N CYS A 51 23.92 -7.80 -17.38
CA CYS A 51 24.01 -8.01 -15.94
C CYS A 51 23.77 -9.48 -15.58
N ASN A 52 22.70 -10.07 -16.10
CA ASN A 52 22.37 -11.48 -15.87
C ASN A 52 23.49 -12.41 -16.37
N ALA A 53 24.05 -12.13 -17.55
CA ALA A 53 25.18 -12.88 -18.10
C ALA A 53 26.46 -12.73 -17.24
N TYR A 54 26.75 -11.53 -16.74
CA TYR A 54 27.87 -11.27 -15.84
C TYR A 54 27.75 -12.04 -14.52
N LEU A 55 26.56 -12.00 -13.90
CA LEU A 55 26.28 -12.70 -12.65
C LEU A 55 26.33 -14.22 -12.82
N ALA A 56 25.81 -14.74 -13.94
CA ALA A 56 25.91 -16.16 -14.29
C ALA A 56 27.37 -16.62 -14.54
N ASN A 57 28.24 -15.72 -15.00
CA ASN A 57 29.66 -15.97 -15.25
C ASN A 57 30.57 -15.62 -14.05
N ASN A 58 30.04 -15.67 -12.81
CA ASN A 58 30.79 -15.40 -11.57
C ASN A 58 31.54 -14.05 -11.58
N GLY A 59 30.89 -12.99 -12.06
CA GLY A 59 31.48 -11.65 -12.08
C GLY A 59 32.47 -11.43 -13.23
N THR A 60 32.32 -12.15 -14.34
CA THR A 60 33.12 -11.96 -15.55
C THR A 60 32.25 -11.39 -16.67
N PHE A 61 32.70 -10.33 -17.35
CA PHE A 61 31.96 -9.76 -18.48
C PHE A 61 31.75 -10.79 -19.59
N PRO A 62 30.54 -10.90 -20.17
CA PRO A 62 30.31 -11.73 -21.34
C PRO A 62 31.19 -11.27 -22.50
N ALA A 63 31.45 -12.19 -23.44
CA ALA A 63 32.23 -11.89 -24.63
C ALA A 63 31.66 -10.66 -25.37
N GLU A 64 32.56 -9.83 -25.91
CA GLU A 64 32.25 -8.62 -26.69
C GLU A 64 31.66 -7.43 -25.91
N LEU A 65 31.12 -7.60 -24.70
CA LEU A 65 30.54 -6.50 -23.92
C LEU A 65 31.51 -5.32 -23.76
N TRP A 66 32.75 -5.60 -23.35
CA TRP A 66 33.74 -4.55 -23.14
C TRP A 66 34.11 -3.82 -24.44
N GLN A 67 34.22 -4.55 -25.56
CA GLN A 67 34.51 -3.96 -26.87
C GLN A 67 33.36 -3.05 -27.34
N GLN A 68 32.11 -3.48 -27.12
CA GLN A 68 30.93 -2.67 -27.43
C GLN A 68 30.87 -1.41 -26.55
N ALA A 69 31.19 -1.51 -25.25
CA ALA A 69 31.23 -0.36 -24.35
C ALA A 69 32.33 0.65 -24.77
N GLN A 70 33.51 0.16 -25.18
CA GLN A 70 34.58 1.02 -25.70
C GLN A 70 34.20 1.71 -27.02
N ALA A 71 33.52 1.00 -27.92
CA ALA A 71 33.01 1.58 -29.17
C ALA A 71 31.95 2.67 -28.90
N ALA A 72 31.04 2.43 -27.94
CA ALA A 72 30.05 3.41 -27.54
C ALA A 72 30.67 4.63 -26.83
N LEU A 73 31.73 4.43 -26.05
CA LEU A 73 32.49 5.54 -25.45
C LEU A 73 33.18 6.41 -26.51
N ALA A 74 33.78 5.80 -27.53
CA ALA A 74 34.39 6.55 -28.65
C ALA A 74 33.37 7.39 -29.42
N ASP A 75 32.12 6.92 -29.52
CA ASP A 75 31.02 7.70 -30.08
C ASP A 75 30.71 8.95 -29.23
N ILE A 76 30.69 8.82 -27.90
CA ILE A 76 30.52 9.98 -26.98
C ILE A 76 31.67 10.98 -27.18
N GLU A 77 32.92 10.51 -27.29
CA GLU A 77 34.07 11.38 -27.53
C GLU A 77 33.91 12.18 -28.82
N GLN A 78 33.44 11.55 -29.90
CA GLN A 78 33.19 12.20 -31.17
C GLN A 78 32.10 13.29 -31.07
N HIS A 79 31.01 13.02 -30.36
CA HIS A 79 29.89 13.95 -30.21
C HIS A 79 30.22 15.13 -29.29
N THR A 80 31.00 14.89 -28.24
CA THR A 80 31.35 15.93 -27.25
C THR A 80 32.59 16.73 -27.63
N GLY A 81 33.43 16.21 -28.53
CA GLY A 81 34.75 16.77 -28.83
C GLY A 81 35.76 16.64 -27.68
N LYS A 82 35.42 15.88 -26.64
CA LYS A 82 36.25 15.57 -25.46
C LYS A 82 36.85 14.16 -25.61
N ARG A 83 37.94 13.86 -24.91
CA ARG A 83 38.56 12.53 -24.93
C ARG A 83 38.70 11.96 -23.52
N PHE A 84 38.33 10.70 -23.33
CA PHE A 84 38.34 10.02 -22.04
C PHE A 84 39.78 9.77 -21.60
N GLY A 85 40.19 10.43 -20.51
CA GLY A 85 41.56 10.42 -20.03
C GLY A 85 42.50 11.47 -20.61
N ASP A 86 42.03 12.39 -21.45
CA ASP A 86 42.86 13.47 -22.02
C ASP A 86 43.17 14.55 -20.96
N PRO A 87 44.44 14.87 -20.68
CA PRO A 87 44.83 15.91 -19.72
C PRO A 87 44.56 17.36 -20.18
N ALA A 88 44.20 17.57 -21.45
CA ALA A 88 43.88 18.89 -21.99
C ALA A 88 42.36 19.12 -22.06
N ASN A 89 41.60 18.18 -22.65
CA ASN A 89 40.14 18.26 -22.78
C ASN A 89 39.44 16.95 -22.34
N PRO A 90 39.43 16.66 -21.02
CA PRO A 90 38.94 15.39 -20.52
C PRO A 90 37.43 15.22 -20.71
N LEU A 91 37.04 14.06 -21.24
CA LEU A 91 35.69 13.53 -21.09
C LEU A 91 35.58 12.90 -19.70
N LEU A 92 34.61 13.34 -18.92
CA LEU A 92 34.22 12.72 -17.66
C LEU A 92 32.83 12.11 -17.85
N VAL A 93 32.55 10.99 -17.20
CA VAL A 93 31.26 10.28 -17.31
C VAL A 93 30.66 10.02 -15.94
N SER A 94 29.34 9.90 -15.89
CA SER A 94 28.62 9.31 -14.77
C SER A 94 28.26 7.86 -15.09
N VAL A 95 28.26 7.01 -14.07
CA VAL A 95 27.81 5.63 -14.14
C VAL A 95 26.63 5.45 -13.20
N ARG A 96 25.46 5.16 -13.77
CA ARG A 96 24.16 5.14 -13.11
C ARG A 96 23.45 3.81 -13.34
N SER A 97 23.13 3.13 -12.27
CA SER A 97 22.27 1.94 -12.28
C SER A 97 20.82 2.26 -12.69
N GLY A 98 20.15 1.30 -13.34
CA GLY A 98 18.74 1.40 -13.69
C GLY A 98 18.10 0.03 -13.92
N ALA A 99 17.28 -0.44 -12.97
CA ALA A 99 16.46 -1.63 -13.15
C ALA A 99 15.18 -1.31 -13.95
N ALA A 100 14.48 -2.34 -14.43
CA ALA A 100 13.20 -2.20 -15.12
C ALA A 100 12.12 -1.53 -14.24
N LEU A 101 12.11 -1.88 -12.95
CA LEU A 101 11.27 -1.26 -11.93
C LEU A 101 12.09 -0.29 -11.07
N SER A 102 11.47 0.82 -10.67
CA SER A 102 12.13 1.84 -9.86
C SER A 102 12.48 1.31 -8.46
N MET A 103 13.75 1.39 -8.08
CA MET A 103 14.25 1.02 -6.75
C MET A 103 14.98 2.23 -6.11
N PRO A 104 14.24 3.23 -5.56
CA PRO A 104 14.82 4.48 -5.07
C PRO A 104 15.78 4.26 -3.90
N GLY A 105 16.97 4.88 -3.94
CA GLY A 105 17.97 4.79 -2.86
C GLY A 105 18.66 3.43 -2.74
N MET A 106 18.39 2.48 -3.64
CA MET A 106 18.89 1.11 -3.54
C MET A 106 20.18 0.87 -4.32
N MET A 107 20.46 1.70 -5.32
CA MET A 107 21.63 1.56 -6.19
C MET A 107 22.27 2.93 -6.39
N ASP A 108 23.57 3.02 -6.15
CA ASP A 108 24.31 4.26 -6.10
C ASP A 108 24.73 4.77 -7.50
N THR A 109 25.15 6.04 -7.55
CA THR A 109 25.65 6.71 -8.76
C THR A 109 27.10 7.12 -8.55
N VAL A 110 27.96 6.83 -9.53
CA VAL A 110 29.34 7.34 -9.54
C VAL A 110 29.41 8.52 -10.49
N LEU A 111 29.76 9.70 -9.98
CA LEU A 111 29.96 10.92 -10.76
C LEU A 111 31.45 11.18 -11.02
N ASN A 112 31.74 12.02 -12.02
CA ASN A 112 33.09 12.51 -12.33
C ASN A 112 34.11 11.39 -12.68
N LEU A 113 33.65 10.24 -13.17
CA LEU A 113 34.51 9.13 -13.55
C LEU A 113 35.39 9.52 -14.75
N GLY A 114 36.69 9.20 -14.65
CA GLY A 114 37.73 9.64 -15.58
C GLY A 114 38.67 10.69 -14.97
N LEU A 115 38.40 11.15 -13.74
CA LEU A 115 39.33 12.01 -13.01
C LEU A 115 40.54 11.24 -12.51
N ASN A 116 41.71 11.78 -12.78
CA ASN A 116 43.02 11.39 -12.26
C ASN A 116 43.86 12.68 -12.09
N PRO A 117 45.10 12.63 -11.58
CA PRO A 117 45.89 13.85 -11.39
C PRO A 117 46.04 14.69 -12.67
N ALA A 118 46.20 14.06 -13.83
CA ALA A 118 46.41 14.75 -15.10
C ALA A 118 45.12 15.38 -15.66
N THR A 119 44.00 14.65 -15.63
CA THR A 119 42.69 15.17 -16.08
C THR A 119 42.11 16.19 -15.11
N ARG A 120 42.36 16.05 -13.79
CA ARG A 120 42.07 17.09 -12.78
C ARG A 120 42.77 18.41 -13.13
N ASP A 121 44.05 18.37 -13.45
CA ASP A 121 44.81 19.58 -13.81
C ASP A 121 44.30 20.17 -15.13
N GLY A 122 43.86 19.31 -16.06
CA GLY A 122 43.12 19.71 -17.26
C GLY A 122 41.83 20.46 -16.91
N MET A 123 41.00 19.89 -16.05
CA MET A 123 39.75 20.52 -15.59
C MET A 123 40.02 21.87 -14.91
N ALA A 124 41.04 21.96 -14.03
CA ALA A 124 41.42 23.19 -13.35
C ALA A 124 41.75 24.32 -14.35
N ARG A 125 42.45 24.00 -15.46
CA ARG A 125 42.75 24.96 -16.52
C ARG A 125 41.51 25.35 -17.32
N LEU A 126 40.67 24.38 -17.70
CA LEU A 126 39.47 24.62 -18.51
C LEU A 126 38.41 25.46 -17.79
N THR A 127 38.31 25.32 -16.47
CA THR A 127 37.37 26.08 -15.65
C THR A 127 37.97 27.35 -15.05
N ASN A 128 39.28 27.54 -15.16
CA ASN A 128 40.02 28.55 -14.41
C ASN A 128 39.66 28.51 -12.90
N ASN A 129 39.38 27.31 -12.39
CA ASN A 129 38.88 27.09 -11.03
C ASN A 129 39.53 25.83 -10.44
N PRO A 130 40.75 25.96 -9.88
CA PRO A 130 41.46 24.83 -9.29
C PRO A 130 40.71 24.24 -8.10
N ARG A 131 40.01 25.06 -7.30
CA ARG A 131 39.17 24.60 -6.19
C ARG A 131 38.11 23.61 -6.68
N PHE A 132 37.39 23.95 -7.75
CA PHE A 132 36.41 23.04 -8.37
C PHE A 132 37.03 21.70 -8.77
N ALA A 133 38.18 21.71 -9.45
CA ALA A 133 38.80 20.48 -9.94
C ALA A 133 39.24 19.56 -8.78
N HIS A 134 39.79 20.14 -7.71
CA HIS A 134 40.15 19.40 -6.50
C HIS A 134 38.91 18.88 -5.74
N ASP A 135 37.84 19.67 -5.67
CA ASP A 135 36.57 19.24 -5.05
C ASP A 135 35.91 18.10 -5.84
N ALA A 136 35.84 18.21 -7.17
CA ALA A 136 35.33 17.15 -8.04
C ALA A 136 36.16 15.86 -7.89
N TYR A 137 37.49 16.00 -7.75
CA TYR A 137 38.37 14.85 -7.60
C TYR A 137 38.25 14.16 -6.24
N ARG A 138 38.21 14.92 -5.12
CA ARG A 138 37.98 14.31 -3.80
C ARG A 138 36.62 13.61 -3.72
N ARG A 139 35.58 14.21 -4.31
CA ARG A 139 34.23 13.61 -4.38
C ARG A 139 34.26 12.33 -5.21
N PHE A 140 34.94 12.34 -6.36
CA PHE A 140 35.11 11.13 -7.16
C PHE A 140 35.79 10.00 -6.37
N ILE A 141 36.89 10.29 -5.69
CA ILE A 141 37.61 9.29 -4.89
C ILE A 141 36.72 8.73 -3.78
N GLN A 142 35.97 9.59 -3.09
CA GLN A 142 35.03 9.19 -2.04
C GLN A 142 33.90 8.30 -2.59
N LEU A 143 33.23 8.72 -3.67
CA LEU A 143 32.15 7.98 -4.31
C LEU A 143 32.64 6.63 -4.85
N PHE A 144 33.76 6.63 -5.57
CA PHE A 144 34.34 5.41 -6.11
C PHE A 144 34.80 4.47 -5.01
N GLY A 145 35.44 4.98 -3.95
CA GLY A 145 35.82 4.21 -2.77
C GLY A 145 34.62 3.57 -2.09
N LYS A 146 33.55 4.34 -1.86
CA LYS A 146 32.32 3.88 -1.22
C LYS A 146 31.57 2.85 -2.07
N ILE A 147 31.34 3.16 -3.34
CA ILE A 147 30.39 2.43 -4.19
C ILE A 147 31.08 1.27 -4.90
N VAL A 148 32.25 1.52 -5.50
CA VAL A 148 32.95 0.53 -6.34
C VAL A 148 33.85 -0.37 -5.49
N LEU A 149 34.47 0.19 -4.45
CA LEU A 149 35.40 -0.54 -3.58
C LEU A 149 34.80 -0.93 -2.23
N ASN A 150 33.53 -0.58 -1.97
CA ASN A 150 32.80 -0.90 -0.75
C ASN A 150 33.51 -0.45 0.56
N VAL A 151 34.22 0.68 0.49
CA VAL A 151 34.87 1.31 1.66
C VAL A 151 33.82 2.05 2.50
N PRO A 152 33.77 1.86 3.83
CA PRO A 152 32.80 2.55 4.69
C PRO A 152 32.86 4.08 4.56
N SER A 153 31.70 4.70 4.32
CA SER A 153 31.58 6.16 4.09
C SER A 153 32.05 6.99 5.28
N ASP A 154 31.87 6.48 6.51
CA ASP A 154 32.19 7.18 7.75
C ASP A 154 33.68 7.53 7.86
N LEU A 155 34.55 6.74 7.23
CA LEU A 155 35.99 7.00 7.21
C LEU A 155 36.33 8.27 6.42
N PHE A 156 35.65 8.48 5.29
CA PHE A 156 35.82 9.68 4.48
C PHE A 156 35.20 10.91 5.17
N GLU A 157 34.00 10.75 5.74
CA GLU A 157 33.32 11.82 6.49
C GLU A 157 34.12 12.25 7.72
N HIS A 158 34.78 11.31 8.40
CA HIS A 158 35.61 11.61 9.56
C HIS A 158 36.76 12.57 9.21
N GLU A 159 37.50 12.27 8.13
CA GLU A 159 38.59 13.13 7.65
C GLU A 159 38.10 14.49 7.17
N LEU A 160 36.95 14.53 6.47
CA LEU A 160 36.34 15.78 6.03
C LEU A 160 35.91 16.64 7.23
N ASN A 161 35.30 16.04 8.25
CA ASN A 161 34.86 16.74 9.45
C ASN A 161 36.03 17.22 10.32
N GLN A 162 37.13 16.45 10.37
CA GLN A 162 38.35 16.91 11.05
C GLN A 162 38.89 18.22 10.44
N LEU A 163 38.85 18.38 9.11
CA LEU A 163 39.24 19.63 8.46
C LEU A 163 38.27 20.78 8.73
N LYS A 164 36.98 20.48 8.79
CA LYS A 164 35.94 21.49 9.05
C LYS A 164 35.96 22.01 10.50
N GLY A 165 36.52 21.23 11.43
CA GLY A 165 36.56 21.56 12.86
C GLY A 165 35.25 21.20 13.58
N SER A 166 35.12 21.61 14.84
CA SER A 166 33.92 21.37 15.66
C SER A 166 33.48 22.60 16.46
N GLY A 167 32.18 22.66 16.82
CA GLY A 167 31.59 23.75 17.60
C GLY A 167 31.11 24.94 16.75
N ALA A 168 31.03 26.14 17.36
CA ALA A 168 30.49 27.35 16.73
C ALA A 168 31.34 27.92 15.56
N ALA A 169 32.54 27.36 15.32
CA ALA A 169 33.46 27.73 14.24
C ALA A 169 33.56 26.66 13.15
N THR A 170 32.62 25.71 13.09
CA THR A 170 32.60 24.64 12.08
C THR A 170 32.41 25.26 10.69
N ARG A 171 33.37 25.01 9.80
CA ARG A 171 33.34 25.47 8.40
C ARG A 171 32.39 24.61 7.55
N SER A 172 31.85 25.16 6.48
CA SER A 172 31.16 24.40 5.44
C SER A 172 32.15 23.80 4.43
N ASP A 173 31.72 22.79 3.67
CA ASP A 173 32.50 22.23 2.55
C ASP A 173 32.91 23.29 1.51
N ALA A 174 32.11 24.35 1.37
CA ALA A 174 32.37 25.45 0.45
C ALA A 174 33.58 26.31 0.89
N ASP A 175 33.89 26.34 2.18
CA ASP A 175 34.95 27.16 2.76
C ASP A 175 36.36 26.53 2.66
N LEU A 176 36.46 25.30 2.14
CA LEU A 176 37.73 24.59 1.98
C LEU A 176 38.51 25.09 0.75
N SER A 177 39.80 25.37 0.95
CA SER A 177 40.69 25.83 -0.12
C SER A 177 41.06 24.71 -1.10
N ALA A 178 41.60 25.08 -2.27
CA ALA A 178 42.08 24.09 -3.24
C ALA A 178 43.19 23.20 -2.66
N GLU A 179 44.09 23.76 -1.85
CA GLU A 179 45.16 23.02 -1.17
C GLU A 179 44.63 22.06 -0.12
N GLU A 180 43.62 22.49 0.66
CA GLU A 180 42.97 21.62 1.67
C GLU A 180 42.25 20.44 1.00
N LEU A 181 41.56 20.69 -0.12
CA LEU A 181 40.87 19.66 -0.91
C LEU A 181 41.87 18.71 -1.59
N ALA A 182 43.02 19.21 -2.05
CA ALA A 182 44.10 18.38 -2.57
C ALA A 182 44.63 17.42 -1.49
N ALA A 183 44.92 17.94 -0.30
CA ALA A 183 45.36 17.11 0.83
C ALA A 183 44.30 16.09 1.26
N LEU A 184 43.01 16.45 1.17
CA LEU A 184 41.92 15.54 1.48
C LEU A 184 41.82 14.40 0.46
N ALA A 185 42.00 14.68 -0.83
CA ALA A 185 42.04 13.65 -1.87
C ALA A 185 43.14 12.61 -1.59
N ASP A 186 44.33 13.06 -1.16
CA ASP A 186 45.43 12.15 -0.81
C ASP A 186 45.11 11.30 0.43
N ARG A 187 44.48 11.89 1.45
CA ARG A 187 43.99 11.14 2.63
C ARG A 187 42.93 10.10 2.25
N PHE A 188 42.02 10.43 1.34
CA PHE A 188 41.01 9.48 0.86
C PHE A 188 41.63 8.31 0.10
N LYS A 189 42.64 8.56 -0.74
CA LYS A 189 43.40 7.49 -1.40
C LYS A 189 44.12 6.60 -0.38
N ALA A 190 44.69 7.19 0.67
CA ALA A 190 45.33 6.43 1.75
C ALA A 190 44.33 5.54 2.50
N ILE A 191 43.12 6.03 2.78
CA ILE A 191 42.03 5.22 3.36
C ILE A 191 41.72 4.02 2.45
N ILE A 192 41.56 4.24 1.14
CA ILE A 192 41.29 3.16 0.18
C ILE A 192 42.42 2.12 0.22
N GLN A 193 43.68 2.56 0.14
CA GLN A 193 44.84 1.66 0.19
C GLN A 193 44.90 0.85 1.49
N GLN A 194 44.53 1.43 2.64
CA GLN A 194 44.50 0.75 3.93
C GLN A 194 43.36 -0.26 4.05
N GLN A 195 42.16 0.07 3.53
CA GLN A 195 40.96 -0.75 3.71
C GLN A 195 40.87 -1.91 2.73
N VAL A 196 41.25 -1.69 1.45
CA VAL A 196 41.09 -2.70 0.40
C VAL A 196 42.42 -3.19 -0.19
N GLY A 197 43.55 -2.62 0.25
CA GLY A 197 44.89 -3.08 -0.17
C GLY A 197 45.28 -2.71 -1.61
N ILE A 198 44.45 -1.98 -2.33
CA ILE A 198 44.72 -1.51 -3.70
C ILE A 198 44.87 0.00 -3.75
N SER A 199 45.73 0.47 -4.64
CA SER A 199 45.85 1.91 -4.91
C SER A 199 44.67 2.39 -5.74
N PHE A 200 44.29 3.65 -5.56
CA PHE A 200 43.23 4.26 -6.36
C PHE A 200 43.60 4.20 -7.86
N PRO A 201 42.73 3.68 -8.74
CA PRO A 201 43.06 3.51 -10.15
C PRO A 201 43.15 4.87 -10.86
N ASP A 202 44.32 5.19 -11.41
CA ASP A 202 44.52 6.42 -12.21
C ASP A 202 44.14 6.22 -13.69
N ASP A 203 44.03 4.98 -14.18
CA ASP A 203 43.57 4.66 -15.53
C ASP A 203 42.04 4.79 -15.64
N PRO A 204 41.52 5.74 -16.45
CA PRO A 204 40.08 5.91 -16.66
C PRO A 204 39.37 4.67 -17.21
N GLN A 205 40.03 3.87 -18.06
CA GLN A 205 39.44 2.67 -18.64
C GLN A 205 39.19 1.62 -17.55
N GLU A 206 40.15 1.45 -16.64
CA GLU A 206 40.00 0.57 -15.48
C GLU A 206 38.93 1.09 -14.51
N GLN A 207 38.89 2.41 -14.24
CA GLN A 207 37.82 3.02 -13.45
C GLN A 207 36.43 2.67 -14.00
N LEU A 208 36.23 2.82 -15.31
CA LEU A 208 34.95 2.52 -15.97
C LEU A 208 34.60 1.03 -15.87
N ARG A 209 35.58 0.16 -16.13
CA ARG A 209 35.42 -1.30 -16.05
C ARG A 209 34.98 -1.74 -14.65
N MET A 210 35.65 -1.22 -13.62
CA MET A 210 35.31 -1.52 -12.22
C MET A 210 33.93 -0.98 -11.83
N ALA A 211 33.58 0.23 -12.28
CA ALA A 211 32.28 0.82 -11.99
C ALA A 211 31.11 0.02 -12.61
N ILE A 212 31.26 -0.46 -13.85
CA ILE A 212 30.25 -1.32 -14.50
C ILE A 212 30.08 -2.63 -13.73
N GLY A 213 31.18 -3.29 -13.35
CA GLY A 213 31.15 -4.51 -12.54
C GLY A 213 30.44 -4.30 -11.20
N ALA A 214 30.80 -3.22 -10.49
CA ALA A 214 30.17 -2.88 -9.21
C ALA A 214 28.67 -2.62 -9.33
N VAL A 215 28.18 -2.00 -10.41
CA VAL A 215 26.73 -1.85 -10.63
C VAL A 215 26.05 -3.21 -10.80
N PHE A 216 26.64 -4.12 -11.58
CA PHE A 216 26.08 -5.47 -11.71
C PHE A 216 26.10 -6.24 -10.38
N ASP A 217 27.19 -6.17 -9.62
CA ASP A 217 27.30 -6.79 -8.30
C ASP A 217 26.27 -6.22 -7.30
N SER A 218 25.95 -4.92 -7.42
CA SER A 218 24.96 -4.26 -6.55
C SER A 218 23.57 -4.86 -6.65
N TRP A 219 23.22 -5.50 -7.78
CA TRP A 219 21.94 -6.21 -7.94
C TRP A 219 21.78 -7.34 -6.91
N ASN A 220 22.86 -8.02 -6.57
CA ASN A 220 22.88 -9.08 -5.55
C ASN A 220 23.30 -8.57 -4.17
N GLY A 221 23.44 -7.25 -4.00
CA GLY A 221 23.66 -6.64 -2.69
C GLY A 221 22.49 -6.89 -1.75
N LYS A 222 22.79 -7.12 -0.45
CA LYS A 222 21.78 -7.43 0.57
C LYS A 222 20.62 -6.43 0.60
N ARG A 223 20.91 -5.12 0.48
CA ARG A 223 19.87 -4.08 0.45
C ARG A 223 18.92 -4.26 -0.74
N ALA A 224 19.46 -4.48 -1.94
CA ALA A 224 18.68 -4.67 -3.16
C ALA A 224 17.80 -5.93 -3.06
N GLN A 225 18.34 -7.04 -2.54
CA GLN A 225 17.58 -8.27 -2.28
C GLN A 225 16.46 -8.05 -1.27
N ASP A 226 16.74 -7.38 -0.16
CA ASP A 226 15.73 -7.08 0.88
C ASP A 226 14.62 -6.17 0.30
N TYR A 227 14.96 -5.17 -0.53
CA TYR A 227 13.95 -4.32 -1.18
C TYR A 227 13.12 -5.06 -2.20
N ARG A 228 13.74 -5.89 -3.06
CA ARG A 228 13.00 -6.72 -4.01
C ARG A 228 12.07 -7.70 -3.30
N ARG A 229 12.51 -8.23 -2.17
CA ARG A 229 11.71 -9.10 -1.32
C ARG A 229 10.45 -8.41 -0.80
N VAL A 230 10.60 -7.20 -0.25
CA VAL A 230 9.50 -6.40 0.31
C VAL A 230 8.54 -5.91 -0.80
N ASN A 231 9.09 -5.48 -1.94
CA ASN A 231 8.31 -4.92 -3.05
C ASN A 231 7.91 -5.96 -4.10
N ARG A 232 8.17 -7.26 -3.85
CA ARG A 232 7.83 -8.39 -4.73
C ARG A 232 8.37 -8.24 -6.16
N ILE A 233 9.59 -7.73 -6.30
CA ILE A 233 10.29 -7.59 -7.58
C ILE A 233 11.08 -8.89 -7.84
N SER A 234 11.01 -9.41 -9.06
CA SER A 234 11.69 -10.65 -9.44
C SER A 234 13.23 -10.49 -9.49
N ASP A 235 13.95 -11.53 -9.08
CA ASP A 235 15.42 -11.55 -9.04
C ASP A 235 16.07 -11.72 -10.42
N ASP A 236 15.32 -12.22 -11.41
CA ASP A 236 15.77 -12.50 -12.78
C ASP A 236 15.82 -11.26 -13.70
N LEU A 237 15.30 -10.12 -13.25
CA LEU A 237 15.24 -8.90 -14.06
C LEU A 237 16.62 -8.28 -14.33
N GLY A 238 17.57 -8.40 -13.40
CA GLY A 238 18.86 -7.71 -13.48
C GLY A 238 18.77 -6.18 -13.40
N THR A 239 19.91 -5.51 -13.58
CA THR A 239 20.00 -4.03 -13.63
C THR A 239 20.82 -3.57 -14.83
N ALA A 240 20.38 -2.49 -15.49
CA ALA A 240 21.13 -1.86 -16.57
C ALA A 240 22.15 -0.85 -16.02
N VAL A 241 23.17 -0.54 -16.83
CA VAL A 241 24.20 0.47 -16.51
C VAL A 241 24.15 1.59 -17.53
N ASN A 242 23.83 2.81 -17.09
CA ASN A 242 23.83 4.00 -17.91
C ASN A 242 25.16 4.73 -17.73
N VAL A 243 25.91 4.88 -18.82
CA VAL A 243 27.15 5.65 -18.88
C VAL A 243 26.87 6.91 -19.68
N GLN A 244 26.99 8.07 -19.03
CA GLN A 244 26.56 9.34 -19.60
C GLN A 244 27.64 10.41 -19.42
N ALA A 245 27.88 11.23 -20.45
CA ALA A 245 28.81 12.36 -20.37
C ALA A 245 28.42 13.30 -19.22
N MET A 246 29.42 13.71 -18.42
CA MET A 246 29.22 14.67 -17.35
C MET A 246 28.93 16.07 -17.90
N VAL A 247 27.97 16.72 -17.27
CA VAL A 247 27.71 18.16 -17.35
C VAL A 247 27.78 18.74 -15.94
N PHE A 248 28.29 19.96 -15.81
CA PHE A 248 28.69 20.53 -14.53
C PHE A 248 27.87 21.77 -14.18
N GLY A 249 27.03 21.63 -13.14
CA GLY A 249 26.29 22.73 -12.52
C GLY A 249 27.12 23.63 -11.61
N ASN A 250 28.42 23.36 -11.45
CA ASN A 250 29.35 24.00 -10.52
C ASN A 250 30.59 24.62 -11.18
N MET A 251 30.46 25.12 -12.41
CA MET A 251 31.54 25.82 -13.13
C MET A 251 31.54 27.34 -12.97
N GLY A 252 30.66 27.90 -12.13
CA GLY A 252 30.47 29.33 -11.97
C GLY A 252 29.02 29.67 -11.68
N ASP A 253 28.72 30.97 -11.62
CA ASP A 253 27.38 31.49 -11.30
C ASP A 253 26.41 31.41 -12.50
N ASP A 254 26.92 31.09 -13.70
CA ASP A 254 26.16 30.77 -14.91
C ASP A 254 25.90 29.26 -15.08
N SER A 255 26.22 28.47 -14.05
CA SER A 255 25.95 27.04 -13.97
C SER A 255 25.04 26.72 -12.77
N ALA A 256 24.18 25.72 -12.92
CA ALA A 256 23.22 25.32 -11.90
C ALA A 256 22.79 23.85 -12.06
N THR A 257 22.11 23.31 -11.07
CA THR A 257 21.47 21.98 -11.15
C THR A 257 20.20 21.98 -10.31
N GLY A 258 19.20 21.21 -10.72
CA GLY A 258 17.91 21.21 -10.04
C GLY A 258 17.04 20.00 -10.34
N VAL A 259 15.99 19.90 -9.55
CA VAL A 259 14.91 18.91 -9.67
C VAL A 259 13.59 19.66 -9.67
N ALA A 260 12.71 19.35 -10.62
CA ALA A 260 11.40 19.98 -10.70
C ALA A 260 10.32 19.02 -11.20
N PHE A 261 9.07 19.39 -10.96
CA PHE A 261 7.87 18.72 -11.40
C PHE A 261 7.11 19.65 -12.34
N THR A 262 6.48 19.09 -13.38
CA THR A 262 5.67 19.88 -14.33
C THR A 262 4.42 20.47 -13.70
N ARG A 263 3.95 19.86 -12.61
CA ARG A 263 2.85 20.30 -11.74
C ARG A 263 3.22 20.07 -10.29
N ASN A 264 2.57 20.77 -9.37
CA ASN A 264 2.79 20.59 -7.94
C ASN A 264 2.39 19.16 -7.50
N PRO A 265 3.32 18.33 -7.00
CA PRO A 265 3.04 16.94 -6.65
C PRO A 265 2.17 16.77 -5.39
N MET A 266 1.95 17.85 -4.63
CA MET A 266 1.16 17.86 -3.40
C MET A 266 -0.27 18.35 -3.63
N THR A 267 -0.43 19.45 -4.39
CA THR A 267 -1.74 20.08 -4.63
C THR A 267 -2.34 19.70 -5.98
N GLY A 268 -1.50 19.32 -6.96
CA GLY A 268 -1.89 19.11 -8.36
C GLY A 268 -1.99 20.40 -9.18
N GLU A 269 -1.64 21.56 -8.61
CA GLU A 269 -1.66 22.84 -9.33
C GLU A 269 -0.70 22.85 -10.53
N ARG A 270 -1.15 23.48 -11.62
CA ARG A 270 -0.40 23.58 -12.87
C ARG A 270 0.66 24.67 -12.80
N GLU A 271 1.73 24.37 -12.06
CA GLU A 271 2.91 25.20 -11.91
C GLU A 271 4.19 24.36 -11.91
N LEU A 272 5.30 24.93 -12.40
CA LEU A 272 6.61 24.30 -12.21
C LEU A 272 6.97 24.36 -10.74
N PHE A 273 7.00 23.20 -10.10
CA PHE A 273 7.29 23.06 -8.69
C PHE A 273 8.64 22.36 -8.50
N GLY A 274 9.57 22.94 -7.76
CA GLY A 274 10.88 22.31 -7.59
C GLY A 274 11.91 23.24 -7.02
N GLU A 275 13.14 22.76 -7.00
CA GLU A 275 14.27 23.43 -6.38
C GLU A 275 15.53 23.32 -7.26
N TYR A 276 16.40 24.32 -7.16
CA TYR A 276 17.70 24.31 -7.82
C TYR A 276 18.75 25.03 -6.99
N LEU A 277 20.01 24.80 -7.33
CA LEU A 277 21.17 25.47 -6.75
C LEU A 277 22.09 25.97 -7.85
N VAL A 278 22.50 27.24 -7.72
CA VAL A 278 23.56 27.85 -8.53
C VAL A 278 24.92 27.39 -8.02
N ASN A 279 25.83 27.12 -8.95
CA ASN A 279 27.19 26.70 -8.71
C ASN A 279 27.26 25.47 -7.78
N ALA A 280 26.58 24.38 -8.17
CA ALA A 280 26.38 23.17 -7.37
C ALA A 280 26.31 21.89 -8.23
N GLN A 281 26.47 20.71 -7.61
CA GLN A 281 26.13 19.43 -8.23
C GLN A 281 24.83 18.85 -7.65
N GLY A 282 24.19 17.92 -8.35
CA GLY A 282 22.90 17.36 -7.93
C GLY A 282 22.93 16.75 -6.52
N GLU A 283 24.09 16.25 -6.07
CA GLU A 283 24.30 15.80 -4.69
C GLU A 283 24.04 16.89 -3.65
N ASP A 284 24.41 18.14 -3.93
CA ASP A 284 24.25 19.25 -3.00
C ASP A 284 22.77 19.62 -2.83
N VAL A 285 21.95 19.38 -3.86
CA VAL A 285 20.48 19.55 -3.82
C VAL A 285 19.85 18.43 -2.97
N VAL A 286 20.29 17.18 -3.13
CA VAL A 286 19.73 16.03 -2.40
C VAL A 286 20.20 15.97 -0.94
N ALA A 287 21.46 16.34 -0.67
CA ALA A 287 22.06 16.25 0.66
C ALA A 287 21.60 17.38 1.61
N GLY A 288 20.97 18.44 1.08
CA GLY A 288 20.47 19.56 1.89
C GLY A 288 21.54 20.36 2.62
N ILE A 289 22.82 20.21 2.23
CA ILE A 289 23.97 20.92 2.84
C ILE A 289 23.88 22.42 2.58
N ARG A 290 23.33 22.80 1.41
CA ARG A 290 22.98 24.17 1.04
C ARG A 290 21.48 24.25 0.89
N THR A 291 20.87 25.32 1.39
CA THR A 291 19.43 25.58 1.22
C THR A 291 19.11 25.77 -0.26
N PRO A 292 18.35 24.87 -0.90
CA PRO A 292 17.94 25.02 -2.29
C PRO A 292 17.03 26.24 -2.49
N GLN A 293 17.04 26.80 -3.70
CA GLN A 293 16.15 27.90 -4.06
C GLN A 293 14.94 27.36 -4.84
N PRO A 294 13.74 27.90 -4.64
CA PRO A 294 12.58 27.54 -5.45
C PRO A 294 12.83 27.79 -6.94
N ILE A 295 12.41 26.86 -7.80
CA ILE A 295 12.61 26.93 -9.26
C ILE A 295 12.04 28.21 -9.88
N SER A 296 11.01 28.82 -9.27
CA SER A 296 10.44 30.10 -9.69
C SER A 296 11.46 31.25 -9.67
N THR A 297 12.44 31.23 -8.78
CA THR A 297 13.49 32.26 -8.70
C THR A 297 14.47 32.20 -9.89
N MET A 298 14.53 31.06 -10.59
CA MET A 298 15.36 30.90 -11.78
C MET A 298 14.89 31.81 -12.93
N ALA A 299 13.61 32.18 -12.96
CA ALA A 299 13.06 33.12 -13.92
C ALA A 299 13.73 34.52 -13.84
N GLU A 300 14.21 34.90 -12.66
CA GLU A 300 14.91 36.17 -12.44
C GLU A 300 16.42 36.04 -12.67
N GLN A 301 17.03 34.94 -12.23
CA GLN A 301 18.49 34.75 -12.28
C GLN A 301 19.00 34.26 -13.65
N MET A 302 18.25 33.40 -14.32
CA MET A 302 18.62 32.76 -15.59
C MET A 302 17.41 32.72 -16.57
N PRO A 303 16.83 33.88 -16.95
CA PRO A 303 15.55 33.96 -17.65
C PRO A 303 15.49 33.17 -18.96
N THR A 304 16.55 33.24 -19.78
CA THR A 304 16.60 32.53 -21.07
C THR A 304 16.55 31.01 -20.88
N VAL A 305 17.30 30.50 -19.90
CA VAL A 305 17.37 29.06 -19.61
C VAL A 305 16.09 28.58 -18.95
N TYR A 306 15.46 29.42 -18.12
CA TYR A 306 14.18 29.10 -17.49
C TYR A 306 13.06 28.96 -18.51
N GLU A 307 13.00 29.84 -19.51
CA GLU A 307 12.04 29.74 -20.60
C GLU A 307 12.25 28.50 -21.47
N GLU A 308 13.50 28.15 -21.75
CA GLU A 308 13.83 26.88 -22.43
C GLU A 308 13.39 25.66 -21.59
N PHE A 309 13.70 25.66 -20.29
CA PHE A 309 13.31 24.61 -19.37
C PHE A 309 11.78 24.45 -19.28
N ARG A 310 11.04 25.57 -19.19
CA ARG A 310 9.58 25.57 -19.17
C ARG A 310 8.99 24.98 -20.46
N ALA A 311 9.54 25.35 -21.61
CA ALA A 311 9.10 24.79 -22.89
C ALA A 311 9.37 23.28 -22.98
N ILE A 312 10.52 22.81 -22.50
CA ILE A 312 10.86 21.38 -22.43
C ILE A 312 9.92 20.63 -21.48
N ALA A 313 9.67 21.18 -20.28
CA ALA A 313 8.77 20.60 -19.30
C ALA A 313 7.35 20.42 -19.86
N GLN A 314 6.83 21.42 -20.58
CA GLN A 314 5.53 21.34 -21.25
C GLN A 314 5.52 20.30 -22.37
N ARG A 315 6.57 20.22 -23.18
CA ARG A 315 6.71 19.20 -24.23
C ARG A 315 6.75 17.79 -23.65
N LEU A 316 7.46 17.60 -22.54
CA LEU A 316 7.55 16.33 -21.83
C LEU A 316 6.20 15.90 -21.26
N GLU A 317 5.45 16.81 -20.63
CA GLU A 317 4.11 16.53 -20.13
C GLU A 317 3.13 16.17 -21.27
N GLN A 318 3.24 16.81 -22.43
CA GLN A 318 2.42 16.46 -23.60
C GLN A 318 2.83 15.12 -24.23
N HIS A 319 4.13 14.81 -24.24
CA HIS A 319 4.68 13.59 -24.83
C HIS A 319 4.29 12.35 -24.01
N TYR A 320 4.57 12.38 -22.71
CA TYR A 320 4.21 11.30 -21.77
C TYR A 320 2.75 11.38 -21.30
N ARG A 321 2.07 12.45 -21.69
CA ARG A 321 0.67 12.75 -21.36
C ARG A 321 0.38 12.80 -19.86
N ASP A 322 1.38 12.95 -19.01
CA ASP A 322 1.26 12.92 -17.55
C ASP A 322 2.29 13.83 -16.89
N MET A 323 2.06 14.20 -15.63
CA MET A 323 2.98 15.01 -14.84
C MET A 323 4.35 14.33 -14.71
N GLN A 324 5.41 15.08 -15.00
CA GLN A 324 6.78 14.59 -15.00
C GLN A 324 7.59 15.15 -13.84
N ASP A 325 8.44 14.31 -13.28
CA ASP A 325 9.57 14.62 -12.39
C ASP A 325 10.84 14.71 -13.24
N LEU A 326 11.53 15.84 -13.18
CA LEU A 326 12.57 16.31 -14.08
C LEU A 326 13.87 16.56 -13.30
N GLU A 327 14.98 16.00 -13.78
CA GLU A 327 16.34 16.35 -13.32
C GLU A 327 17.08 17.11 -14.43
N PHE A 328 17.69 18.24 -14.11
CA PHE A 328 18.42 19.06 -15.08
C PHE A 328 19.72 19.66 -14.52
N THR A 329 20.63 20.01 -15.43
CA THR A 329 21.85 20.75 -15.15
C THR A 329 22.05 21.83 -16.19
N ILE A 330 22.55 22.98 -15.75
CA ILE A 330 22.94 24.12 -16.58
C ILE A 330 24.45 24.21 -16.51
N GLU A 331 25.11 24.06 -17.65
CA GLU A 331 26.56 24.23 -17.78
C GLU A 331 26.82 25.48 -18.61
N ARG A 332 27.33 26.55 -17.99
CA ARG A 332 27.68 27.82 -18.65
C ARG A 332 26.54 28.35 -19.54
N GLY A 333 25.35 28.46 -18.97
CA GLY A 333 24.14 28.92 -19.66
C GLY A 333 23.51 27.92 -20.63
N THR A 334 24.03 26.69 -20.77
CA THR A 334 23.44 25.63 -21.61
C THR A 334 22.66 24.64 -20.76
N LEU A 335 21.38 24.45 -21.06
CA LEU A 335 20.50 23.49 -20.37
C LEU A 335 20.75 22.06 -20.85
N TRP A 336 20.78 21.13 -19.89
CA TRP A 336 20.86 19.69 -20.13
C TRP A 336 19.83 18.95 -19.29
N MET A 337 19.03 18.09 -19.93
CA MET A 337 18.09 17.20 -19.27
C MET A 337 18.79 15.88 -18.93
N LEU A 338 18.76 15.51 -17.65
CA LEU A 338 19.45 14.32 -17.14
C LEU A 338 18.50 13.14 -17.01
N GLN A 339 17.27 13.38 -16.57
CA GLN A 339 16.28 12.35 -16.32
C GLN A 339 14.88 12.94 -16.38
N THR A 340 13.92 12.14 -16.84
CA THR A 340 12.49 12.36 -16.64
C THR A 340 11.85 11.06 -16.21
N ARG A 341 10.79 11.15 -15.41
CA ARG A 341 9.89 10.03 -15.09
C ARG A 341 8.53 10.55 -14.71
N THR A 342 7.52 9.68 -14.73
CA THR A 342 6.22 9.99 -14.14
C THR A 342 6.38 10.39 -12.67
N GLY A 343 5.94 11.60 -12.34
CA GLY A 343 6.12 12.14 -10.99
C GLY A 343 5.23 11.44 -9.98
N LYS A 344 5.81 11.05 -8.85
CA LYS A 344 5.05 10.62 -7.67
C LYS A 344 4.28 11.81 -7.11
N ARG A 345 3.06 11.56 -6.63
CA ARG A 345 2.13 12.62 -6.22
C ARG A 345 1.17 12.11 -5.15
N SER A 346 0.57 13.04 -4.41
CA SER A 346 -0.51 12.75 -3.47
C SER A 346 -1.77 12.28 -4.21
N ALA A 347 -2.68 11.62 -3.49
CA ALA A 347 -3.97 11.23 -4.07
C ALA A 347 -4.78 12.45 -4.56
N SER A 348 -4.76 13.56 -3.81
CA SER A 348 -5.43 14.79 -4.22
C SER A 348 -4.82 15.39 -5.48
N ALA A 349 -3.50 15.43 -5.58
CA ALA A 349 -2.80 15.88 -6.78
C ALA A 349 -3.08 14.95 -7.97
N ALA A 350 -3.14 13.63 -7.77
CA ALA A 350 -3.47 12.68 -8.84
C ALA A 350 -4.86 12.97 -9.45
N LEU A 351 -5.87 13.18 -8.59
CA LEU A 351 -7.23 13.52 -9.04
C LEU A 351 -7.27 14.83 -9.82
N LYS A 352 -6.66 15.90 -9.26
CA LYS A 352 -6.64 17.21 -9.90
C LYS A 352 -5.91 17.16 -11.24
N ILE A 353 -4.72 16.57 -11.27
CA ILE A 353 -3.90 16.46 -12.49
C ILE A 353 -4.66 15.68 -13.57
N ALA A 354 -5.32 14.58 -13.22
CA ALA A 354 -6.08 13.79 -14.18
C ALA A 354 -7.24 14.59 -14.81
N ILE A 355 -7.96 15.38 -14.01
CA ILE A 355 -9.04 16.24 -14.50
C ILE A 355 -8.49 17.38 -15.36
N ASP A 356 -7.46 18.08 -14.89
CA ASP A 356 -6.84 19.18 -15.64
C ASP A 356 -6.32 18.68 -17.00
N LEU A 357 -5.71 17.48 -17.06
CA LEU A 357 -5.22 16.89 -18.32
C LEU A 357 -6.36 16.50 -19.29
N ILE A 358 -7.55 16.18 -18.80
CA ILE A 358 -8.74 15.98 -19.64
C ILE A 358 -9.24 17.32 -20.18
N ASP A 359 -9.34 18.33 -19.31
CA ASP A 359 -9.80 19.68 -19.69
C ASP A 359 -8.85 20.32 -20.71
N GLU A 360 -7.56 20.01 -20.62
CA GLU A 360 -6.51 20.40 -21.58
C GLU A 360 -6.51 19.55 -22.87
N GLY A 361 -7.31 18.47 -22.94
CA GLY A 361 -7.41 17.58 -24.09
C GLY A 361 -6.18 16.67 -24.30
N VAL A 362 -5.38 16.46 -23.26
CA VAL A 362 -4.16 15.63 -23.30
C VAL A 362 -4.48 14.14 -23.16
N ILE A 363 -5.48 13.81 -22.33
CA ILE A 363 -5.97 12.44 -22.10
C ILE A 363 -7.49 12.39 -22.16
N ASP A 364 -8.04 11.18 -22.31
CA ASP A 364 -9.48 10.93 -22.17
C ASP A 364 -9.85 10.41 -20.77
N ARG A 365 -11.16 10.31 -20.49
CA ARG A 365 -11.69 9.83 -19.20
C ARG A 365 -11.21 8.42 -18.84
N ASN A 366 -11.12 7.53 -19.83
CA ASN A 366 -10.71 6.15 -19.62
C ASN A 366 -9.24 6.09 -19.19
N THR A 367 -8.38 6.87 -19.85
CA THR A 367 -6.96 7.00 -19.51
C THR A 367 -6.78 7.58 -18.11
N ALA A 368 -7.57 8.59 -17.73
CA ALA A 368 -7.56 9.15 -16.37
C ALA A 368 -7.90 8.09 -15.31
N LEU A 369 -8.98 7.32 -15.52
CA LEU A 369 -9.38 6.25 -14.61
C LEU A 369 -8.27 5.19 -14.48
N LEU A 370 -7.63 4.78 -15.57
CA LEU A 370 -6.59 3.74 -15.55
C LEU A 370 -5.29 4.16 -14.84
N ARG A 371 -5.00 5.47 -14.80
CA ARG A 371 -3.76 6.01 -14.23
C ARG A 371 -3.79 6.23 -12.73
N ILE A 372 -4.98 6.31 -12.14
CA ILE A 372 -5.12 6.47 -10.69
C ILE A 372 -5.02 5.09 -10.06
N ASP A 373 -4.04 4.89 -9.17
CA ASP A 373 -3.97 3.68 -8.37
C ASP A 373 -5.15 3.66 -7.38
N PRO A 374 -6.05 2.67 -7.42
CA PRO A 374 -7.18 2.59 -6.50
C PRO A 374 -6.77 2.65 -5.02
N GLN A 375 -5.60 2.11 -4.66
CA GLN A 375 -5.13 2.14 -3.27
C GLN A 375 -4.79 3.57 -2.80
N GLN A 376 -4.49 4.51 -3.70
CA GLN A 376 -4.27 5.90 -3.32
C GLN A 376 -5.54 6.57 -2.80
N LEU A 377 -6.73 6.09 -3.19
CA LEU A 377 -7.98 6.66 -2.71
C LEU A 377 -8.15 6.52 -1.19
N ASP A 378 -7.56 5.51 -0.54
CA ASP A 378 -7.61 5.38 0.93
C ASP A 378 -7.10 6.64 1.64
N GLN A 379 -6.12 7.35 1.06
CA GLN A 379 -5.57 8.58 1.63
C GLN A 379 -6.59 9.73 1.67
N LEU A 380 -7.66 9.65 0.88
CA LEU A 380 -8.72 10.64 0.79
C LEU A 380 -9.94 10.28 1.64
N LEU A 381 -9.92 9.14 2.33
CA LEU A 381 -11.09 8.60 3.03
C LEU A 381 -10.91 8.58 4.55
N HIS A 382 -9.68 8.74 5.03
CA HIS A 382 -9.34 8.75 6.44
C HIS A 382 -8.63 10.05 6.84
N PRO A 383 -8.79 10.51 8.10
CA PRO A 383 -8.00 11.61 8.64
C PRO A 383 -6.50 11.35 8.47
N ILE A 384 -5.72 12.40 8.23
CA ILE A 384 -4.26 12.32 8.20
C ILE A 384 -3.65 13.22 9.27
N ILE A 385 -2.43 12.92 9.71
CA ILE A 385 -1.67 13.85 10.55
C ILE A 385 -1.36 15.10 9.72
N ASP A 386 -1.57 16.28 10.28
CA ASP A 386 -1.22 17.55 9.66
C ASP A 386 0.26 17.53 9.21
N PRO A 387 0.57 17.71 7.92
CA PRO A 387 1.94 17.71 7.41
C PRO A 387 2.86 18.75 8.08
N ALA A 388 2.32 19.84 8.62
CA ALA A 388 3.10 20.78 9.44
C ALA A 388 3.49 20.15 10.77
N ALA A 389 2.53 19.59 11.50
CA ALA A 389 2.77 18.89 12.77
C ALA A 389 3.72 17.69 12.59
N LYS A 390 3.57 16.94 11.50
CA LYS A 390 4.40 15.77 11.18
C LYS A 390 5.87 16.13 10.89
N ARG A 391 6.15 17.32 10.37
CA ARG A 391 7.54 17.79 10.13
C ARG A 391 8.26 18.18 11.43
N GLU A 392 7.51 18.61 12.43
CA GLU A 392 8.06 19.05 13.72
C GLU A 392 8.27 17.90 14.72
N HIS A 393 7.70 16.72 14.45
CA HIS A 393 7.71 15.57 15.36
C HIS A 393 8.36 14.36 14.68
N HIS A 394 9.17 13.62 15.44
CA HIS A 394 9.74 12.36 14.98
C HIS A 394 8.97 11.18 15.58
N PRO A 395 8.67 10.15 14.79
CA PRO A 395 8.02 8.95 15.28
C PRO A 395 8.95 8.19 16.25
N VAL A 396 8.37 7.73 17.36
CA VAL A 396 9.07 6.98 18.40
C VAL A 396 9.05 5.48 18.14
N ALA A 397 8.06 4.98 17.40
CA ALA A 397 7.92 3.57 17.06
C ALA A 397 7.30 3.39 15.68
N TRP A 398 7.41 2.16 15.16
CA TRP A 398 6.86 1.78 13.86
C TRP A 398 6.32 0.36 13.95
N GLY A 399 5.16 0.12 13.36
CA GLY A 399 4.57 -1.20 13.20
C GLY A 399 4.08 -1.42 11.77
N LEU A 400 3.27 -2.45 11.59
CA LEU A 400 2.56 -2.68 10.34
C LEU A 400 1.40 -1.69 10.24
N ALA A 401 1.37 -0.92 9.15
CA ALA A 401 0.19 -0.17 8.70
C ALA A 401 -0.97 -1.16 8.46
N ALA A 402 -1.80 -1.36 9.47
CA ALA A 402 -2.79 -2.44 9.51
C ALA A 402 -4.18 -1.95 9.08
N SER A 403 -4.53 -0.72 9.46
CA SER A 403 -5.73 -0.01 9.01
C SER A 403 -5.40 1.48 8.86
N PRO A 404 -5.72 2.09 7.70
CA PRO A 404 -5.32 3.45 7.37
C PRO A 404 -5.99 4.53 8.24
N GLY A 405 -5.42 5.74 8.20
CA GLY A 405 -5.89 6.94 8.88
C GLY A 405 -5.01 7.39 10.03
N ALA A 406 -5.33 8.53 10.61
CA ALA A 406 -4.61 9.14 11.72
C ALA A 406 -5.53 9.45 12.89
N ALA A 407 -5.03 9.24 14.11
CA ALA A 407 -5.74 9.64 15.30
C ALA A 407 -4.78 9.96 16.45
N ALA A 408 -5.21 10.88 17.31
CA ALA A 408 -4.57 11.18 18.58
C ALA A 408 -5.49 10.84 19.76
N GLY A 409 -4.92 10.34 20.84
CA GLY A 409 -5.64 9.96 22.05
C GLY A 409 -4.73 9.62 23.21
N LYS A 410 -5.31 9.56 24.41
CA LYS A 410 -4.63 9.09 25.62
C LYS A 410 -4.45 7.57 25.59
N ILE A 411 -3.29 7.09 26.03
CA ILE A 411 -3.00 5.66 26.15
C ILE A 411 -3.95 5.03 27.17
N VAL A 412 -4.66 3.98 26.74
CA VAL A 412 -5.44 3.12 27.63
C VAL A 412 -5.07 1.66 27.36
N LEU A 413 -4.85 0.88 28.42
CA LEU A 413 -4.36 -0.51 28.34
C LEU A 413 -5.46 -1.57 28.59
N ASP A 414 -6.64 -1.12 28.99
CA ASP A 414 -7.80 -1.93 29.33
C ASP A 414 -9.04 -1.50 28.53
N PRO A 415 -9.75 -2.42 27.87
CA PRO A 415 -10.90 -2.08 27.02
C PRO A 415 -12.09 -1.51 27.79
N ASN A 416 -12.33 -1.93 29.05
CA ASN A 416 -13.40 -1.38 29.88
C ASN A 416 -13.08 0.06 30.28
N GLU A 417 -11.79 0.33 30.54
CA GLU A 417 -11.35 1.69 30.83
C GLU A 417 -11.47 2.61 29.60
N ALA A 418 -11.22 2.08 28.40
CA ALA A 418 -11.40 2.84 27.17
C ALA A 418 -12.85 3.31 27.03
N GLU A 419 -13.81 2.43 27.32
CA GLU A 419 -15.24 2.78 27.30
C GLU A 419 -15.61 3.81 28.38
N ARG A 420 -15.12 3.63 29.61
CA ARG A 420 -15.35 4.59 30.71
C ARG A 420 -14.86 5.99 30.36
N GLN A 421 -13.64 6.09 29.84
CA GLN A 421 -13.02 7.38 29.50
C GLN A 421 -13.72 8.04 28.32
N VAL A 422 -14.11 7.27 27.30
CA VAL A 422 -14.88 7.80 26.16
C VAL A 422 -16.27 8.28 26.58
N LYS A 423 -16.96 7.56 27.47
CA LYS A 423 -18.23 8.01 28.08
C LYS A 423 -18.05 9.31 28.88
N ALA A 424 -16.85 9.57 29.41
CA ALA A 424 -16.48 10.82 30.07
C ALA A 424 -16.04 11.94 29.08
N GLY A 425 -16.04 11.68 27.77
CA GLY A 425 -15.69 12.65 26.72
C GLY A 425 -14.22 12.66 26.31
N GLU A 426 -13.41 11.70 26.76
CA GLU A 426 -11.99 11.63 26.44
C GLU A 426 -11.71 10.87 25.12
N ALA A 427 -10.71 11.32 24.37
CA ALA A 427 -10.20 10.60 23.20
C ALA A 427 -9.11 9.62 23.64
N VAL A 428 -9.28 8.33 23.35
CA VAL A 428 -8.37 7.27 23.80
C VAL A 428 -7.80 6.45 22.66
N ILE A 429 -6.59 5.93 22.85
CA ILE A 429 -5.95 4.93 21.99
C ILE A 429 -5.77 3.66 22.81
N LEU A 430 -6.35 2.57 22.32
CA LEU A 430 -6.26 1.27 22.96
C LEU A 430 -4.91 0.63 22.59
N VAL A 431 -4.05 0.44 23.60
CA VAL A 431 -2.73 -0.16 23.43
C VAL A 431 -2.71 -1.53 24.10
N ARG A 432 -2.44 -2.58 23.31
CA ARG A 432 -2.49 -3.97 23.78
C ARG A 432 -1.30 -4.77 23.27
N ILE A 433 -0.98 -5.87 23.94
CA ILE A 433 -0.02 -6.85 23.39
C ILE A 433 -0.61 -7.45 22.12
N GLU A 434 -1.85 -7.93 22.22
CA GLU A 434 -2.72 -8.40 21.15
C GLU A 434 -4.17 -8.16 21.58
N THR A 435 -5.10 -8.07 20.63
CA THR A 435 -6.54 -7.93 20.93
C THR A 435 -7.24 -9.28 20.78
N ALA A 436 -8.23 -9.54 21.63
CA ALA A 436 -9.15 -10.66 21.54
C ALA A 436 -10.60 -10.18 21.25
N PRO A 437 -11.55 -11.08 20.91
CA PRO A 437 -12.96 -10.71 20.75
C PRO A 437 -13.56 -10.00 21.97
N GLU A 438 -13.07 -10.32 23.16
CA GLU A 438 -13.45 -9.67 24.44
C GLU A 438 -13.07 -8.18 24.51
N ASP A 439 -12.08 -7.74 23.72
CA ASP A 439 -11.64 -6.33 23.67
C ASP A 439 -12.52 -5.47 22.74
N PHE A 440 -13.52 -6.06 22.06
CA PHE A 440 -14.27 -5.42 20.97
C PHE A 440 -14.94 -4.10 21.39
N HIS A 441 -15.59 -4.03 22.55
CA HIS A 441 -16.23 -2.80 23.05
C HIS A 441 -15.21 -1.67 23.20
N GLY A 442 -14.03 -1.96 23.73
CA GLY A 442 -12.92 -1.01 23.84
C GLY A 442 -12.38 -0.57 22.48
N MET A 443 -12.31 -1.48 21.51
CA MET A 443 -11.88 -1.19 20.14
C MET A 443 -12.88 -0.28 19.41
N VAL A 444 -14.18 -0.48 19.62
CA VAL A 444 -15.27 0.32 19.02
C VAL A 444 -15.23 1.77 19.50
N VAL A 445 -14.96 2.00 20.78
CA VAL A 445 -14.94 3.35 21.37
C VAL A 445 -13.60 4.08 21.18
N ALA A 446 -12.48 3.36 21.10
CA ALA A 446 -11.15 3.95 20.91
C ALA A 446 -11.03 4.70 19.57
N LYS A 447 -10.23 5.76 19.52
CA LYS A 447 -9.95 6.50 18.28
C LYS A 447 -9.02 5.74 17.34
N ALA A 448 -8.10 4.95 17.89
CA ALA A 448 -7.21 4.06 17.15
C ALA A 448 -6.69 2.93 18.04
N ILE A 449 -6.09 1.92 17.41
CA ILE A 449 -5.61 0.69 18.07
C ILE A 449 -4.13 0.49 17.77
N LEU A 450 -3.34 0.26 18.81
CA LEU A 450 -1.91 -0.06 18.71
C LEU A 450 -1.65 -1.42 19.36
N THR A 451 -1.04 -2.36 18.62
CA THR A 451 -0.64 -3.65 19.18
C THR A 451 0.84 -3.93 19.09
N ALA A 452 1.42 -4.52 20.14
CA ALA A 452 2.82 -4.95 20.14
C ALA A 452 3.04 -6.16 19.21
N ARG A 453 2.04 -7.04 19.10
CA ARG A 453 2.04 -8.25 18.27
C ARG A 453 0.84 -8.24 17.30
N GLY A 454 0.92 -9.11 16.29
CA GLY A 454 -0.14 -9.28 15.29
C GLY A 454 0.26 -8.77 13.91
N GLY A 455 -0.13 -9.52 12.88
CA GLY A 455 0.07 -9.16 11.48
C GLY A 455 -1.06 -8.31 10.90
N ARG A 456 -1.00 -8.04 9.59
CA ARG A 456 -2.08 -7.36 8.83
C ARG A 456 -3.42 -8.10 8.84
N THR A 457 -3.42 -9.38 9.18
CA THR A 457 -4.60 -10.25 9.30
C THR A 457 -4.99 -10.55 10.75
N SER A 458 -4.30 -9.95 11.73
CA SER A 458 -4.63 -10.12 13.15
C SER A 458 -6.02 -9.59 13.49
N HIS A 459 -6.62 -10.09 14.58
CA HIS A 459 -7.90 -9.62 15.09
C HIS A 459 -8.00 -8.08 15.13
N ALA A 460 -6.97 -7.42 15.68
CA ALA A 460 -6.89 -5.96 15.72
C ALA A 460 -7.00 -5.32 14.33
N ALA A 461 -6.20 -5.81 13.39
CA ALA A 461 -6.13 -5.27 12.03
C ALA A 461 -7.46 -5.43 11.27
N VAL A 462 -8.08 -6.61 11.38
CA VAL A 462 -9.32 -6.94 10.68
C VAL A 462 -10.49 -6.13 11.21
N VAL A 463 -10.65 -6.08 12.53
CA VAL A 463 -11.75 -5.35 13.17
C VAL A 463 -11.55 -3.85 12.98
N ALA A 464 -10.34 -3.32 13.17
CA ALA A 464 -10.05 -1.90 12.94
C ALA A 464 -10.36 -1.45 11.50
N ARG A 465 -9.99 -2.27 10.52
CA ARG A 465 -10.27 -2.02 9.09
C ARG A 465 -11.76 -2.08 8.78
N GLY A 466 -12.48 -3.02 9.37
CA GLY A 466 -13.95 -3.08 9.28
C GLY A 466 -14.61 -1.81 9.80
N MET A 467 -14.09 -1.27 10.90
CA MET A 467 -14.58 -0.03 11.53
C MET A 467 -14.04 1.26 10.89
N GLY A 468 -13.08 1.18 9.98
CA GLY A 468 -12.37 2.34 9.42
C GLY A 468 -11.56 3.13 10.47
N LYS A 469 -11.09 2.46 11.53
CA LYS A 469 -10.26 3.06 12.57
C LYS A 469 -8.78 2.85 12.26
N PRO A 470 -7.92 3.86 12.51
CA PRO A 470 -6.48 3.68 12.36
C PRO A 470 -5.96 2.55 13.25
N CYS A 471 -5.10 1.70 12.67
CA CYS A 471 -4.46 0.64 13.42
C CYS A 471 -3.01 0.43 12.99
N VAL A 472 -2.13 0.42 13.98
CA VAL A 472 -0.73 0.01 13.84
C VAL A 472 -0.57 -1.31 14.59
N ALA A 473 -0.40 -2.41 13.85
CA ALA A 473 -0.30 -3.75 14.41
C ALA A 473 1.14 -4.24 14.43
N GLY A 474 1.49 -5.12 15.37
CA GLY A 474 2.79 -5.79 15.38
C GLY A 474 3.97 -4.83 15.58
N CYS A 475 3.78 -3.77 16.36
CA CYS A 475 4.87 -2.88 16.75
C CYS A 475 5.76 -3.57 17.78
N GLY A 476 6.66 -4.44 17.30
CA GLY A 476 7.57 -5.24 18.15
C GLY A 476 8.56 -4.43 18.99
N MET A 477 8.58 -3.11 18.83
CA MET A 477 9.32 -2.17 19.67
C MET A 477 8.62 -1.89 21.00
N LEU A 478 7.37 -2.31 21.17
CA LEU A 478 6.58 -2.07 22.39
C LEU A 478 6.75 -3.20 23.40
N GLU A 479 7.00 -2.82 24.65
CA GLU A 479 6.90 -3.67 25.82
C GLU A 479 5.85 -3.09 26.76
N ILE A 480 4.76 -3.82 26.98
CA ILE A 480 3.59 -3.34 27.71
C ILE A 480 3.54 -4.04 29.07
N ASP A 481 3.56 -3.24 30.14
CA ASP A 481 3.36 -3.71 31.51
C ASP A 481 2.01 -3.21 32.02
N TYR A 482 1.02 -4.12 32.03
CA TYR A 482 -0.33 -3.83 32.49
C TYR A 482 -0.40 -3.55 34.00
N ALA A 483 0.49 -4.13 34.82
CA ALA A 483 0.47 -3.95 36.27
C ALA A 483 1.05 -2.59 36.65
N ALA A 484 2.11 -2.15 35.96
CA ALA A 484 2.70 -0.84 36.13
C ALA A 484 1.94 0.27 35.39
N GLY A 485 1.08 -0.08 34.43
CA GLY A 485 0.34 0.88 33.60
C GLY A 485 1.23 1.63 32.61
N THR A 486 2.28 0.97 32.10
CA THR A 486 3.33 1.59 31.27
C THR A 486 3.51 0.88 29.94
N VAL A 487 3.89 1.65 28.92
CA VAL A 487 4.29 1.19 27.59
C VAL A 487 5.71 1.67 27.34
N THR A 488 6.66 0.76 27.28
CA THR A 488 8.06 1.08 26.94
C THR A 488 8.28 0.86 25.44
N VAL A 489 8.74 1.90 24.76
CA VAL A 489 9.11 1.89 23.35
C VAL A 489 10.63 1.76 23.26
N ASN A 490 11.11 0.62 22.76
CA ASN A 490 12.53 0.35 22.55
C ASN A 490 12.91 0.60 21.09
N ASN A 491 13.33 1.83 20.77
CA ASN A 491 13.73 2.22 19.42
C ASN A 491 15.24 2.00 19.23
N PRO A 492 15.68 1.18 18.24
CA PRO A 492 17.10 0.90 18.00
C PRO A 492 17.94 2.13 17.65
N VAL A 493 17.30 3.19 17.15
CA VAL A 493 17.96 4.42 16.67
C VAL A 493 17.82 5.56 17.68
N ALA A 494 16.65 5.70 18.32
CA ALA A 494 16.34 6.81 19.22
C ALA A 494 16.44 6.49 20.73
N GLY A 495 16.71 5.22 21.10
CA GLY A 495 16.77 4.77 22.49
C GLY A 495 15.43 4.31 23.05
N SER A 496 15.36 4.10 24.36
CA SER A 496 14.16 3.62 25.06
C SER A 496 13.37 4.79 25.64
N THR A 497 12.05 4.81 25.45
CA THR A 497 11.12 5.80 26.00
C THR A 497 9.98 5.08 26.71
N THR A 498 9.71 5.40 27.98
CA THR A 498 8.57 4.83 28.72
C THR A 498 7.44 5.84 28.81
N LEU A 499 6.26 5.43 28.34
CA LEU A 499 5.02 6.17 28.38
C LEU A 499 4.07 5.56 29.42
N ARG A 500 3.20 6.37 30.01
CA ARG A 500 2.20 5.94 31.01
C ARG A 500 0.80 5.97 30.43
N ALA A 501 -0.08 5.10 30.95
CA ALA A 501 -1.51 5.21 30.71
C ALA A 501 -1.99 6.63 31.06
N GLY A 502 -2.79 7.23 30.17
CA GLY A 502 -3.25 8.62 30.26
C GLY A 502 -2.39 9.65 29.51
N GLU A 503 -1.18 9.30 29.08
CA GLU A 503 -0.36 10.18 28.23
C GLU A 503 -0.84 10.15 26.77
N TRP A 504 -0.61 11.24 26.04
CA TRP A 504 -1.03 11.37 24.65
C TRP A 504 -0.05 10.70 23.70
N ILE A 505 -0.62 9.95 22.75
CA ILE A 505 0.09 9.48 21.56
C ILE A 505 -0.74 9.79 20.32
N SER A 506 -0.08 9.80 19.17
CA SER A 506 -0.73 9.90 17.86
C SER A 506 -0.25 8.76 16.97
N LEU A 507 -1.18 8.17 16.24
CA LEU A 507 -0.91 7.06 15.31
C LEU A 507 -1.18 7.50 13.89
N ASP A 508 -0.32 7.10 12.98
CA ASP A 508 -0.55 7.10 11.55
C ASP A 508 -0.67 5.63 11.09
N GLY A 509 -1.90 5.15 10.99
CA GLY A 509 -2.23 3.80 10.54
C GLY A 509 -1.95 3.55 9.05
N SER A 510 -1.70 4.61 8.27
CA SER A 510 -1.34 4.51 6.85
C SER A 510 0.15 4.23 6.66
N THR A 511 1.01 4.82 7.49
CA THR A 511 2.47 4.60 7.46
C THR A 511 2.96 3.60 8.50
N GLY A 512 2.16 3.30 9.52
CA GLY A 512 2.55 2.47 10.65
C GLY A 512 3.34 3.22 11.72
N GLU A 513 3.35 4.56 11.69
CA GLU A 513 4.13 5.41 12.59
C GLU A 513 3.41 5.71 13.91
N VAL A 514 4.17 5.78 15.00
CA VAL A 514 3.70 6.14 16.34
C VAL A 514 4.45 7.37 16.82
N PHE A 515 3.72 8.42 17.25
CA PHE A 515 4.27 9.68 17.73
C PHE A 515 3.88 9.91 19.19
N VAL A 516 4.77 10.54 19.96
CA VAL A 516 4.45 11.03 21.31
C VAL A 516 3.76 12.39 21.20
N GLY A 517 2.70 12.59 21.98
CA GLY A 517 1.92 13.81 22.01
C GLY A 517 0.66 13.76 21.16
N GLN A 518 -0.10 14.85 21.24
CA GLN A 518 -1.34 15.07 20.50
C GLN A 518 -1.03 15.86 19.24
N LEU A 519 -0.78 15.17 18.12
CA LEU A 519 -0.57 15.81 16.83
C LEU A 519 -1.92 16.18 16.23
N ALA A 520 -1.97 17.33 15.56
CA ALA A 520 -3.16 17.77 14.85
C ALA A 520 -3.46 16.83 13.68
N THR A 521 -4.75 16.52 13.47
CA THR A 521 -5.23 15.75 12.32
C THR A 521 -6.09 16.62 11.43
N VAL A 522 -6.02 16.38 10.12
CA VAL A 522 -6.87 17.02 9.12
C VAL A 522 -7.89 15.99 8.64
N GLU A 523 -9.17 16.33 8.71
CA GLU A 523 -10.25 15.52 8.14
C GLU A 523 -10.18 15.61 6.61
N PRO A 524 -10.36 14.50 5.88
CA PRO A 524 -10.34 14.54 4.44
C PRO A 524 -11.60 15.20 3.90
N GLU A 525 -11.44 16.19 3.03
CA GLU A 525 -12.55 16.74 2.26
C GLU A 525 -12.76 15.94 0.97
N MET A 526 -13.98 15.42 0.78
CA MET A 526 -14.41 14.83 -0.49
C MET A 526 -14.54 15.94 -1.52
N THR A 527 -13.44 16.23 -2.20
CA THR A 527 -13.35 17.31 -3.19
C THR A 527 -14.29 17.08 -4.38
N GLU A 528 -14.64 18.15 -5.10
CA GLU A 528 -15.38 18.08 -6.37
C GLU A 528 -14.67 17.17 -7.39
N HIS A 529 -13.33 17.14 -7.36
CA HIS A 529 -12.50 16.26 -8.17
C HIS A 529 -12.76 14.77 -7.90
N PHE A 530 -12.88 14.39 -6.61
CA PHE A 530 -13.20 13.03 -6.23
C PHE A 530 -14.58 12.62 -6.75
N ALA A 531 -15.61 13.46 -6.54
CA ALA A 531 -16.96 13.17 -7.01
C ALA A 531 -17.03 13.01 -8.54
N THR A 532 -16.29 13.86 -9.28
CA THR A 532 -16.21 13.82 -10.74
C THR A 532 -15.59 12.51 -11.23
N LEU A 533 -14.44 12.11 -10.68
CA LEU A 533 -13.80 10.84 -11.04
C LEU A 533 -14.71 9.65 -10.72
N MET A 534 -15.32 9.68 -9.53
CA MET A 534 -16.18 8.59 -9.10
C MET A 534 -17.44 8.44 -9.95
N GLY A 535 -17.95 9.55 -10.52
CA GLY A 535 -18.98 9.53 -11.55
C GLY A 535 -18.52 8.83 -12.82
N TRP A 536 -17.31 9.12 -13.32
CA TRP A 536 -16.75 8.41 -14.48
C TRP A 536 -16.51 6.92 -14.22
N ALA A 537 -16.06 6.57 -13.01
CA ALA A 537 -15.88 5.18 -12.61
C ALA A 537 -17.23 4.42 -12.62
N ASP A 538 -18.31 5.06 -12.18
CA ASP A 538 -19.66 4.47 -12.23
C ASP A 538 -20.17 4.30 -13.66
N GLU A 539 -19.87 5.23 -14.57
CA GLU A 539 -20.21 5.11 -15.98
C GLU A 539 -19.47 3.95 -16.67
N ALA A 540 -18.22 3.68 -16.26
CA ALA A 540 -17.35 2.69 -16.91
C ALA A 540 -17.48 1.27 -16.34
N ARG A 541 -17.80 1.10 -15.06
CA ARG A 541 -17.88 -0.23 -14.42
C ARG A 541 -19.09 -1.02 -14.90
N THR A 542 -18.93 -2.35 -14.95
CA THR A 542 -20.00 -3.29 -15.33
C THR A 542 -20.59 -4.06 -14.15
N VAL A 543 -19.91 -4.06 -13.00
CA VAL A 543 -20.34 -4.76 -11.79
C VAL A 543 -20.84 -3.79 -10.73
N GLY A 544 -21.81 -4.24 -9.93
CA GLY A 544 -22.29 -3.49 -8.78
C GLY A 544 -21.26 -3.44 -7.66
N VAL A 545 -21.26 -2.36 -6.87
CA VAL A 545 -20.44 -2.28 -5.65
C VAL A 545 -21.34 -2.09 -4.45
N ARG A 546 -21.41 -3.11 -3.59
CA ARG A 546 -22.14 -3.10 -2.33
C ARG A 546 -21.19 -2.94 -1.14
N ALA A 547 -21.76 -2.78 0.05
CA ALA A 547 -20.99 -2.72 1.28
C ALA A 547 -21.27 -3.88 2.24
N ASN A 548 -20.29 -4.19 3.05
CA ASN A 548 -20.41 -5.01 4.25
C ASN A 548 -20.64 -4.05 5.41
N ALA A 549 -21.88 -3.94 5.88
CA ALA A 549 -22.24 -3.01 6.94
C ALA A 549 -23.30 -3.63 7.86
N ASP A 550 -23.06 -3.52 9.15
CA ASP A 550 -23.82 -4.24 10.18
C ASP A 550 -24.67 -3.30 11.02
N THR A 551 -24.48 -1.97 10.88
CA THR A 551 -25.20 -0.93 11.63
C THR A 551 -25.83 0.10 10.68
N PRO A 552 -26.89 0.82 11.12
CA PRO A 552 -27.47 1.92 10.35
C PRO A 552 -26.45 3.01 9.98
N LYS A 553 -25.52 3.30 10.89
CA LYS A 553 -24.47 4.29 10.69
C LYS A 553 -23.53 3.87 9.56
N ASP A 554 -23.06 2.63 9.58
CA ASP A 554 -22.14 2.10 8.57
C ASP A 554 -22.82 1.99 7.20
N ALA A 555 -24.09 1.61 7.17
CA ALA A 555 -24.92 1.63 5.97
C ALA A 555 -25.02 3.05 5.38
N GLY A 556 -25.26 4.06 6.22
CA GLY A 556 -25.27 5.47 5.80
C GLY A 556 -23.92 5.95 5.26
N VAL A 557 -22.80 5.56 5.90
CA VAL A 557 -21.44 5.84 5.41
C VAL A 557 -21.20 5.20 4.05
N ALA A 558 -21.51 3.92 3.90
CA ALA A 558 -21.36 3.18 2.66
C ALA A 558 -22.15 3.82 1.51
N ARG A 559 -23.40 4.22 1.76
CA ARG A 559 -24.23 4.90 0.77
C ARG A 559 -23.64 6.23 0.32
N ARG A 560 -23.06 7.02 1.23
CA ARG A 560 -22.35 8.28 0.87
C ARG A 560 -21.14 8.04 -0.03
N PHE A 561 -20.47 6.91 0.10
CA PHE A 561 -19.37 6.51 -0.78
C PHE A 561 -19.83 5.85 -2.09
N GLY A 562 -21.14 5.77 -2.34
CA GLY A 562 -21.72 5.25 -3.56
C GLY A 562 -21.99 3.74 -3.57
N ALA A 563 -22.14 3.11 -2.39
CA ALA A 563 -22.55 1.71 -2.33
C ALA A 563 -23.99 1.54 -2.84
N GLU A 564 -24.20 0.55 -3.70
CA GLU A 564 -25.48 0.22 -4.33
C GLU A 564 -26.26 -0.85 -3.54
N GLY A 565 -26.13 -0.79 -2.21
CA GLY A 565 -26.75 -1.72 -1.26
C GLY A 565 -25.74 -2.39 -0.33
N ILE A 566 -26.25 -3.34 0.45
CA ILE A 566 -25.49 -4.15 1.39
C ILE A 566 -25.37 -5.57 0.83
N GLY A 567 -24.14 -6.06 0.68
CA GLY A 567 -23.86 -7.44 0.23
C GLY A 567 -23.60 -8.39 1.39
N LEU A 568 -23.37 -7.85 2.60
CA LEU A 568 -23.25 -8.62 3.84
C LEU A 568 -23.57 -7.74 5.05
N CYS A 569 -24.70 -8.02 5.72
CA CYS A 569 -25.02 -7.57 7.05
C CYS A 569 -24.90 -8.76 8.01
N ARG A 570 -23.92 -8.71 8.91
CA ARG A 570 -23.63 -9.73 9.92
C ARG A 570 -24.51 -9.49 11.13
N THR A 571 -25.43 -10.41 11.37
CA THR A 571 -26.38 -10.28 12.49
C THR A 571 -25.72 -10.46 13.86
N GLU A 572 -24.46 -10.88 13.88
CA GLU A 572 -23.81 -11.31 15.12
C GLU A 572 -23.18 -10.14 15.84
N HIS A 573 -22.74 -9.15 15.07
CA HIS A 573 -22.28 -7.86 15.57
C HIS A 573 -23.40 -7.09 16.30
N MET A 574 -24.67 -7.36 15.96
CA MET A 574 -25.84 -6.76 16.61
C MET A 574 -26.09 -7.27 18.04
N PHE A 575 -25.31 -8.26 18.50
CA PHE A 575 -25.49 -8.89 19.82
C PHE A 575 -24.47 -8.49 20.88
N PHE A 576 -23.41 -7.78 20.51
CA PHE A 576 -22.29 -7.50 21.43
C PHE A 576 -22.49 -6.28 22.33
N GLU A 577 -23.60 -5.52 22.20
CA GLU A 577 -23.93 -4.45 23.14
C GLU A 577 -24.41 -5.01 24.49
N ASP A 578 -24.07 -4.33 25.60
CA ASP A 578 -24.15 -4.84 26.99
C ASP A 578 -25.51 -5.44 27.40
N ASP A 579 -26.62 -4.85 26.98
CA ASP A 579 -27.98 -5.34 27.30
C ASP A 579 -28.42 -6.50 26.41
N ARG A 580 -27.80 -6.66 25.25
CA ARG A 580 -28.12 -7.68 24.23
C ARG A 580 -27.39 -8.99 24.50
N ILE A 581 -26.12 -8.91 24.91
CA ILE A 581 -25.27 -10.07 25.10
C ILE A 581 -25.80 -11.01 26.19
N ASP A 582 -26.42 -10.46 27.24
CA ASP A 582 -27.04 -11.24 28.31
C ASP A 582 -28.19 -12.12 27.77
N ALA A 583 -29.05 -11.58 26.90
CA ALA A 583 -30.15 -12.33 26.30
C ALA A 583 -29.66 -13.44 25.34
N VAL A 584 -28.56 -13.18 24.63
CA VAL A 584 -27.91 -14.19 23.77
C VAL A 584 -27.29 -15.30 24.61
N ARG A 585 -26.60 -14.95 25.70
CA ARG A 585 -26.07 -15.93 26.66
C ARG A 585 -27.18 -16.79 27.25
N GLU A 586 -28.33 -16.21 27.60
CA GLU A 586 -29.50 -16.95 28.05
C GLU A 586 -30.00 -17.96 27.00
N MET A 587 -30.07 -17.54 25.72
CA MET A 587 -30.46 -18.40 24.61
C MET A 587 -29.49 -19.59 24.44
N ILE A 588 -28.19 -19.34 24.55
CA ILE A 588 -27.14 -20.35 24.33
C ILE A 588 -27.23 -21.48 25.37
N VAL A 589 -27.40 -21.12 26.64
CA VAL A 589 -27.35 -22.11 27.73
C VAL A 589 -28.71 -22.76 28.00
N ALA A 590 -29.78 -22.32 27.34
CA ALA A 590 -31.10 -22.89 27.46
C ALA A 590 -31.15 -24.39 27.06
N ASP A 591 -31.60 -25.22 27.99
CA ASP A 591 -31.74 -26.68 27.79
C ASP A 591 -33.05 -27.09 27.12
N THR A 592 -34.03 -26.18 27.00
CA THR A 592 -35.32 -26.45 26.38
C THR A 592 -35.64 -25.42 25.30
N THR A 593 -36.35 -25.86 24.25
CA THR A 593 -36.88 -24.98 23.20
C THR A 593 -37.73 -23.85 23.77
N ALA A 594 -38.51 -24.12 24.84
CA ALA A 594 -39.35 -23.10 25.48
C ALA A 594 -38.51 -21.99 26.13
N ALA A 595 -37.46 -22.36 26.88
CA ALA A 595 -36.53 -21.40 27.48
C ALA A 595 -35.77 -20.61 26.39
N ARG A 596 -35.33 -21.28 25.32
CA ARG A 596 -34.67 -20.63 24.19
C ARG A 596 -35.57 -19.61 23.50
N ARG A 597 -36.84 -19.94 23.25
CA ARG A 597 -37.83 -19.01 22.69
C ARG A 597 -38.08 -17.80 23.59
N ALA A 598 -38.09 -17.99 24.91
CA ALA A 598 -38.24 -16.88 25.86
C ALA A 598 -37.04 -15.91 25.81
N ALA A 599 -35.82 -16.43 25.67
CA ALA A 599 -34.62 -15.61 25.47
C ALA A 599 -34.65 -14.89 24.10
N LEU A 600 -34.99 -15.61 23.03
CA LEU A 600 -35.13 -15.05 21.68
C LEU A 600 -36.17 -13.93 21.60
N ALA A 601 -37.26 -14.01 22.36
CA ALA A 601 -38.28 -12.95 22.41
C ALA A 601 -37.75 -11.63 22.99
N LYS A 602 -36.67 -11.67 23.81
CA LYS A 602 -35.99 -10.45 24.29
C LYS A 602 -35.09 -9.83 23.21
N ILE A 603 -34.56 -10.67 22.32
CA ILE A 603 -33.62 -10.28 21.25
C ILE A 603 -34.37 -9.72 20.03
N GLU A 604 -35.51 -10.33 19.68
CA GLU A 604 -36.31 -9.98 18.49
C GLU A 604 -36.58 -8.47 18.31
N PRO A 605 -37.05 -7.71 19.33
CA PRO A 605 -37.32 -6.28 19.15
C PRO A 605 -36.05 -5.43 18.91
N LEU A 606 -34.89 -5.88 19.41
CA LEU A 606 -33.62 -5.17 19.27
C LEU A 606 -33.08 -5.33 17.84
N GLN A 607 -33.10 -6.56 17.33
CA GLN A 607 -32.76 -6.81 15.92
C GLN A 607 -33.72 -6.12 14.95
N HIS A 608 -35.02 -6.16 15.25
CA HIS A 608 -36.03 -5.48 14.44
C HIS A 608 -35.71 -3.98 14.31
N ALA A 609 -35.39 -3.30 15.42
CA ALA A 609 -35.01 -1.90 15.42
C ALA A 609 -33.74 -1.61 14.59
N ASP A 610 -32.71 -2.45 14.69
CA ASP A 610 -31.51 -2.30 13.88
C ASP A 610 -31.81 -2.44 12.38
N PHE A 611 -32.63 -3.43 12.01
CA PHE A 611 -33.02 -3.65 10.61
C PHE A 611 -33.85 -2.49 10.06
N VAL A 612 -34.76 -1.90 10.86
CA VAL A 612 -35.47 -0.68 10.46
C VAL A 612 -34.48 0.43 10.12
N GLY A 613 -33.49 0.68 10.99
CA GLY A 613 -32.47 1.71 10.73
C GLY A 613 -31.60 1.41 9.51
N ILE A 614 -31.27 0.14 9.26
CA ILE A 614 -30.50 -0.27 8.07
C ILE A 614 -31.32 -0.10 6.79
N PHE A 615 -32.59 -0.51 6.78
CA PHE A 615 -33.48 -0.35 5.63
C PHE A 615 -33.75 1.12 5.31
N GLU A 616 -33.93 1.97 6.33
CA GLU A 616 -34.02 3.42 6.16
C GLU A 616 -32.76 4.00 5.50
N ALA A 617 -31.57 3.62 6.01
CA ALA A 617 -30.31 4.07 5.46
C ALA A 617 -30.12 3.64 3.99
N MET A 618 -30.68 2.49 3.62
CA MET A 618 -30.58 1.87 2.28
C MET A 618 -31.85 1.94 1.44
N ASP A 619 -32.71 2.95 1.67
CA ASP A 619 -33.92 3.17 0.86
C ASP A 619 -33.65 3.09 -0.66
N GLY A 620 -34.35 2.16 -1.33
CA GLY A 620 -34.24 1.87 -2.76
C GLY A 620 -33.23 0.77 -3.13
N PHE A 621 -32.35 0.42 -2.21
CA PHE A 621 -31.23 -0.51 -2.42
C PHE A 621 -31.41 -1.86 -1.71
N PRO A 622 -30.85 -2.94 -2.28
CA PRO A 622 -30.88 -4.28 -1.70
C PRO A 622 -30.04 -4.40 -0.43
N VAL A 623 -30.54 -5.16 0.55
CA VAL A 623 -29.84 -5.42 1.82
C VAL A 623 -29.76 -6.93 2.05
N THR A 624 -28.55 -7.49 1.88
CA THR A 624 -28.25 -8.90 2.13
C THR A 624 -27.91 -9.14 3.60
N ILE A 625 -28.76 -9.87 4.32
CA ILE A 625 -28.65 -10.15 5.75
C ILE A 625 -28.29 -11.62 5.94
N ARG A 626 -27.17 -11.87 6.62
CA ARG A 626 -26.70 -13.23 6.94
C ARG A 626 -27.26 -13.66 8.29
N THR A 627 -27.91 -14.81 8.33
CA THR A 627 -28.35 -15.42 9.60
C THR A 627 -27.16 -15.80 10.47
N LEU A 628 -27.39 -16.04 11.76
CA LEU A 628 -26.36 -16.29 12.78
C LEU A 628 -25.35 -17.37 12.33
N ASP A 629 -24.07 -16.99 12.34
CA ASP A 629 -22.94 -17.78 11.84
C ASP A 629 -21.92 -18.28 12.90
N PRO A 630 -21.49 -17.53 13.91
CA PRO A 630 -20.42 -17.92 14.83
C PRO A 630 -20.86 -19.06 15.75
N PRO A 631 -19.90 -19.85 16.25
CA PRO A 631 -20.16 -20.89 17.22
C PRO A 631 -20.58 -20.28 18.57
N LEU A 632 -21.46 -20.97 19.29
CA LEU A 632 -22.09 -20.42 20.49
C LEU A 632 -21.10 -20.08 21.62
N HIS A 633 -19.93 -20.73 21.67
CA HIS A 633 -18.95 -20.47 22.72
C HIS A 633 -18.26 -19.10 22.60
N GLU A 634 -18.29 -18.43 21.45
CA GLU A 634 -17.73 -17.08 21.29
C GLU A 634 -18.49 -16.02 22.10
N PHE A 635 -19.75 -16.25 22.43
CA PHE A 635 -20.55 -15.33 23.26
C PHE A 635 -20.47 -15.64 24.77
N LEU A 636 -19.86 -16.77 25.14
CA LEU A 636 -19.82 -17.26 26.51
C LEU A 636 -18.56 -16.75 27.25
N PRO A 637 -18.68 -16.36 28.52
CA PRO A 637 -17.54 -15.86 29.29
C PRO A 637 -16.49 -16.96 29.51
N HIS A 638 -15.22 -16.57 29.43
CA HIS A 638 -14.09 -17.48 29.60
C HIS A 638 -13.53 -17.47 31.03
N ASP A 639 -13.77 -16.40 31.79
CA ASP A 639 -13.23 -16.25 33.13
C ASP A 639 -14.18 -16.81 34.21
N GLY A 640 -13.61 -17.28 35.34
CA GLY A 640 -14.40 -17.86 36.41
C GLY A 640 -15.27 -16.86 37.21
N ALA A 641 -14.98 -15.57 37.16
CA ALA A 641 -15.71 -14.53 37.87
C ALA A 641 -16.97 -14.08 37.10
N GLU A 642 -16.86 -13.88 35.80
CA GLU A 642 -17.92 -13.66 34.83
C GLU A 642 -18.86 -14.84 34.74
N VAL A 643 -18.35 -16.08 34.72
CA VAL A 643 -19.22 -17.26 34.80
C VAL A 643 -20.08 -17.21 36.07
N ARG A 644 -19.51 -16.83 37.22
CA ARG A 644 -20.30 -16.64 38.47
C ARG A 644 -21.26 -15.45 38.41
N LEU A 645 -20.93 -14.41 37.66
CA LEU A 645 -21.80 -13.25 37.47
C LEU A 645 -22.99 -13.61 36.58
N LEU A 646 -22.73 -14.27 35.44
CA LEU A 646 -23.73 -14.77 34.52
C LEU A 646 -24.64 -15.79 35.20
N ALA A 647 -24.07 -16.73 35.97
CA ALA A 647 -24.85 -17.69 36.76
C ALA A 647 -25.83 -16.99 37.72
N ARG A 648 -25.38 -15.93 38.41
CA ARG A 648 -26.23 -15.12 39.30
C ARG A 648 -27.32 -14.37 38.54
N LYS A 649 -27.01 -13.74 37.41
CA LYS A 649 -28.00 -13.06 36.56
C LYS A 649 -29.07 -14.02 36.06
N MET A 650 -28.65 -15.19 35.61
CA MET A 650 -29.50 -16.24 35.05
C MET A 650 -30.21 -17.11 36.09
N GLN A 651 -29.88 -16.95 37.37
CA GLN A 651 -30.38 -17.78 38.47
C GLN A 651 -30.11 -19.28 38.27
N VAL A 652 -28.94 -19.61 37.69
CA VAL A 652 -28.47 -20.98 37.49
C VAL A 652 -27.27 -21.28 38.40
N ASP A 653 -27.05 -22.55 38.69
CA ASP A 653 -25.88 -22.99 39.44
C ASP A 653 -24.58 -22.74 38.65
N PRO A 654 -23.54 -22.08 39.24
CA PRO A 654 -22.31 -21.74 38.52
C PRO A 654 -21.53 -22.95 37.99
N ASP A 655 -21.57 -24.09 38.69
CA ASP A 655 -20.86 -25.30 38.26
C ASP A 655 -21.58 -25.96 37.08
N THR A 656 -22.91 -25.94 37.10
CA THR A 656 -23.77 -26.37 35.99
C THR A 656 -23.52 -25.51 34.74
N LEU A 657 -23.47 -24.18 34.90
CA LEU A 657 -23.15 -23.25 33.81
C LEU A 657 -21.74 -23.51 33.26
N ARG A 658 -20.74 -23.71 34.14
CA ARG A 658 -19.38 -24.04 33.71
C ARG A 658 -19.33 -25.35 32.92
N ALA A 659 -20.03 -26.39 33.37
CA ALA A 659 -20.09 -27.66 32.64
C ALA A 659 -20.73 -27.49 31.26
N LYS A 660 -21.77 -26.64 31.15
CA LYS A 660 -22.40 -26.30 29.87
C LYS A 660 -21.45 -25.57 28.93
N ILE A 661 -20.74 -24.56 29.43
CA ILE A 661 -19.74 -23.81 28.65
C ILE A 661 -18.66 -24.77 28.12
N GLU A 662 -18.13 -25.65 28.98
CA GLU A 662 -17.11 -26.63 28.54
C GLU A 662 -17.67 -27.62 27.51
N SER A 663 -18.95 -27.99 27.60
CA SER A 663 -19.60 -28.86 26.60
C SER A 663 -19.78 -28.22 25.23
N LEU A 664 -19.83 -26.88 25.16
CA LEU A 664 -19.94 -26.10 23.92
C LEU A 664 -18.57 -25.74 23.34
N ARG A 665 -17.50 -26.07 24.04
CA ARG A 665 -16.13 -25.82 23.61
C ARG A 665 -15.76 -26.80 22.51
N GLU A 666 -15.22 -26.26 21.43
CA GLU A 666 -14.82 -27.04 20.26
C GLU A 666 -13.31 -26.95 20.06
N ALA A 667 -12.71 -28.04 19.56
CA ALA A 667 -11.29 -28.04 19.23
C ALA A 667 -10.97 -27.14 18.02
N ASN A 668 -11.89 -27.05 17.05
CA ASN A 668 -11.75 -26.21 15.86
C ASN A 668 -13.07 -25.44 15.60
N PRO A 669 -13.29 -24.32 16.32
CA PRO A 669 -14.51 -23.51 16.23
C PRO A 669 -14.93 -23.11 14.80
N MET A 670 -13.95 -22.82 13.94
CA MET A 670 -14.16 -22.43 12.54
C MET A 670 -14.94 -23.49 11.73
N LEU A 671 -14.75 -24.78 12.04
CA LEU A 671 -15.40 -25.89 11.31
C LEU A 671 -16.50 -26.58 12.12
N GLY A 672 -16.90 -26.01 13.26
CA GLY A 672 -17.73 -26.64 14.28
C GLY A 672 -19.25 -26.44 14.12
N PHE A 673 -19.93 -26.39 15.26
CA PHE A 673 -21.38 -26.31 15.38
C PHE A 673 -21.87 -24.85 15.30
N ARG A 674 -21.95 -24.38 14.06
CA ARG A 674 -22.20 -22.97 13.71
C ARG A 674 -22.99 -22.84 12.40
N GLY A 675 -23.32 -21.62 11.98
CA GLY A 675 -23.98 -21.34 10.69
C GLY A 675 -25.29 -22.12 10.47
N CYS A 676 -25.53 -22.61 9.25
CA CYS A 676 -26.76 -23.36 8.94
C CYS A 676 -26.98 -24.59 9.84
N ARG A 677 -25.91 -25.22 10.34
CA ARG A 677 -26.01 -26.40 11.22
C ARG A 677 -26.72 -26.05 12.52
N LEU A 678 -26.37 -24.89 13.08
CA LEU A 678 -27.03 -24.36 14.27
C LEU A 678 -28.51 -24.06 13.99
N GLY A 679 -28.80 -23.37 12.88
CA GLY A 679 -30.18 -23.06 12.47
C GLY A 679 -31.02 -24.29 12.11
N ILE A 680 -30.41 -25.40 11.73
CA ILE A 680 -31.11 -26.67 11.47
C ILE A 680 -31.49 -27.36 12.79
N ILE A 681 -30.57 -27.40 13.75
CA ILE A 681 -30.78 -28.06 15.04
C ILE A 681 -31.66 -27.23 15.97
N TYR A 682 -31.54 -25.89 15.91
CA TYR A 682 -32.32 -24.94 16.69
C TYR A 682 -33.06 -23.97 15.76
N PRO A 683 -34.10 -24.46 15.06
CA PRO A 683 -34.82 -23.68 14.03
C PRO A 683 -35.44 -22.40 14.58
N GLU A 684 -35.81 -22.36 15.86
CA GLU A 684 -36.35 -21.16 16.51
C GLU A 684 -35.42 -19.92 16.42
N ILE A 685 -34.10 -20.12 16.26
CA ILE A 685 -33.14 -19.02 16.06
C ILE A 685 -33.38 -18.38 14.69
N THR A 686 -33.38 -19.18 13.61
CA THR A 686 -33.67 -18.70 12.25
C THR A 686 -35.08 -18.13 12.17
N GLU A 687 -36.07 -18.75 12.83
CA GLU A 687 -37.44 -18.22 12.87
C GLU A 687 -37.50 -16.80 13.45
N MET A 688 -36.79 -16.54 14.56
CA MET A 688 -36.73 -15.22 15.17
C MET A 688 -36.07 -14.19 14.24
N GLN A 689 -34.93 -14.52 13.65
CA GLN A 689 -34.23 -13.60 12.76
C GLN A 689 -35.08 -13.25 11.53
N VAL A 690 -35.76 -14.23 10.93
CA VAL A 690 -36.64 -13.99 9.78
C VAL A 690 -37.82 -13.10 10.16
N ARG A 691 -38.44 -13.31 11.34
CA ARG A 691 -39.50 -12.41 11.83
C ARG A 691 -39.01 -10.98 12.02
N ALA A 692 -37.83 -10.80 12.63
CA ALA A 692 -37.24 -9.48 12.82
C ALA A 692 -36.95 -8.79 11.48
N ILE A 693 -36.34 -9.49 10.52
CA ILE A 693 -36.01 -8.96 9.18
C ILE A 693 -37.28 -8.58 8.42
N ILE A 694 -38.24 -9.50 8.30
CA ILE A 694 -39.45 -9.31 7.49
C ILE A 694 -40.41 -8.32 8.15
N GLY A 695 -40.51 -8.33 9.48
CA GLY A 695 -41.29 -7.36 10.23
C GLY A 695 -40.73 -5.94 10.07
N ALA A 696 -39.41 -5.77 10.15
CA ALA A 696 -38.76 -4.48 9.92
C ALA A 696 -38.97 -4.00 8.47
N ALA A 697 -38.82 -4.90 7.50
CA ALA A 697 -39.08 -4.59 6.09
C ALA A 697 -40.55 -4.17 5.85
N ALA A 698 -41.51 -4.89 6.43
CA ALA A 698 -42.93 -4.54 6.34
C ALA A 698 -43.24 -3.17 6.96
N GLU A 699 -42.66 -2.86 8.13
CA GLU A 699 -42.80 -1.54 8.76
C GLU A 699 -42.23 -0.42 7.88
N CYS A 700 -41.00 -0.58 7.37
CA CYS A 700 -40.38 0.40 6.48
C CYS A 700 -41.21 0.60 5.20
N GLN A 701 -41.70 -0.49 4.59
CA GLN A 701 -42.55 -0.44 3.42
C GLN A 701 -43.88 0.30 3.71
N ALA A 702 -44.46 0.10 4.90
CA ALA A 702 -45.65 0.84 5.35
C ALA A 702 -45.42 2.35 5.40
N ARG A 703 -44.18 2.75 5.71
CA ARG A 703 -43.73 4.14 5.81
C ARG A 703 -43.29 4.72 4.45
N GLY A 704 -43.40 3.96 3.37
CA GLY A 704 -43.05 4.38 2.01
C GLY A 704 -41.57 4.23 1.64
N ILE A 705 -40.78 3.56 2.48
CA ILE A 705 -39.37 3.24 2.19
C ILE A 705 -39.35 2.00 1.28
N VAL A 706 -38.58 2.05 0.20
CA VAL A 706 -38.47 0.94 -0.75
C VAL A 706 -37.45 -0.06 -0.23
N VAL A 707 -37.94 -1.16 0.34
CA VAL A 707 -37.09 -2.22 0.91
C VAL A 707 -36.92 -3.40 -0.05
N LYS A 708 -35.71 -3.97 -0.06
CA LYS A 708 -35.34 -5.15 -0.88
C LYS A 708 -34.52 -6.14 -0.04
N PRO A 709 -35.16 -6.82 0.94
CA PRO A 709 -34.47 -7.77 1.80
C PRO A 709 -33.98 -9.02 1.04
N GLU A 710 -32.73 -9.39 1.27
CA GLU A 710 -32.13 -10.63 0.77
C GLU A 710 -31.64 -11.45 1.99
N ILE A 711 -32.24 -12.61 2.26
CA ILE A 711 -31.90 -13.46 3.43
C ILE A 711 -30.88 -14.52 3.00
N MET A 712 -29.71 -14.54 3.63
CA MET A 712 -28.59 -15.40 3.27
C MET A 712 -28.28 -16.43 4.35
N ILE A 713 -28.24 -17.70 3.95
CA ILE A 713 -27.86 -18.83 4.83
C ILE A 713 -26.34 -19.08 4.75
N PRO A 714 -25.61 -19.05 5.88
CA PRO A 714 -24.17 -19.30 5.92
C PRO A 714 -23.82 -20.79 6.03
N LEU A 715 -22.57 -21.13 5.70
CA LEU A 715 -21.85 -22.37 5.97
C LEU A 715 -22.51 -23.64 5.42
N ILE A 716 -23.28 -23.53 4.35
CA ILE A 716 -23.84 -24.70 3.68
C ILE A 716 -22.73 -25.58 3.09
N SER A 717 -22.90 -26.88 3.18
CA SER A 717 -22.04 -27.85 2.48
C SER A 717 -22.75 -28.45 1.25
N GLY A 718 -24.08 -28.34 1.17
CA GLY A 718 -24.86 -28.79 0.01
C GLY A 718 -26.35 -28.42 0.06
N VAL A 719 -27.07 -28.85 -0.99
CA VAL A 719 -28.46 -28.42 -1.25
C VAL A 719 -29.46 -28.80 -0.16
N GLU A 720 -29.33 -29.95 0.51
CA GLU A 720 -30.33 -30.37 1.50
C GLU A 720 -30.33 -29.48 2.75
N GLU A 721 -29.16 -29.00 3.19
CA GLU A 721 -29.05 -28.05 4.31
C GLU A 721 -29.72 -26.73 3.95
N LEU A 722 -29.46 -26.23 2.74
CA LEU A 722 -30.10 -25.02 2.22
C LEU A 722 -31.62 -25.21 2.08
N ARG A 723 -32.08 -26.34 1.52
CA ARG A 723 -33.51 -26.62 1.33
C ARG A 723 -34.29 -26.56 2.64
N LEU A 724 -33.75 -27.16 3.71
CA LEU A 724 -34.37 -27.13 5.04
C LEU A 724 -34.49 -25.70 5.58
N GLN A 725 -33.41 -24.91 5.52
CA GLN A 725 -33.42 -23.52 5.98
C GLN A 725 -34.29 -22.62 5.09
N ALA A 726 -34.20 -22.73 3.77
CA ALA A 726 -34.99 -21.93 2.83
C ALA A 726 -36.49 -22.20 2.97
N THR A 727 -36.88 -23.45 3.20
CA THR A 727 -38.29 -23.80 3.49
C THR A 727 -38.77 -23.13 4.77
N LEU A 728 -37.96 -23.16 5.83
CA LEU A 728 -38.25 -22.49 7.10
C LEU A 728 -38.38 -20.97 6.92
N VAL A 729 -37.42 -20.34 6.25
CA VAL A 729 -37.42 -18.90 5.97
C VAL A 729 -38.68 -18.50 5.21
N ARG A 730 -39.00 -19.21 4.11
CA ARG A 730 -40.18 -18.89 3.28
C ARG A 730 -41.49 -19.04 4.05
N ARG A 731 -41.61 -20.06 4.91
CA ARG A 731 -42.79 -20.24 5.78
C ARG A 731 -42.96 -19.05 6.73
N ILE A 732 -41.92 -18.72 7.49
CA ILE A 732 -41.99 -17.64 8.49
C ILE A 732 -42.20 -16.28 7.84
N ALA A 733 -41.51 -15.99 6.74
CA ALA A 733 -41.71 -14.74 6.00
C ALA A 733 -43.17 -14.59 5.54
N THR A 734 -43.78 -15.66 5.02
CA THR A 734 -45.20 -15.66 4.61
C THR A 734 -46.12 -15.38 5.80
N GLU A 735 -45.89 -16.03 6.94
CA GLU A 735 -46.66 -15.83 8.16
C GLU A 735 -46.54 -14.38 8.68
N THR A 736 -45.33 -13.82 8.71
CA THR A 736 -45.06 -12.45 9.17
C THR A 736 -45.67 -11.39 8.26
N LEU A 737 -45.57 -11.54 6.94
CA LEU A 737 -46.18 -10.60 5.98
C LEU A 737 -47.70 -10.62 6.09
N ALA A 738 -48.31 -11.80 6.25
CA ALA A 738 -49.75 -11.93 6.46
C ALA A 738 -50.23 -11.21 7.74
N GLN A 739 -49.42 -11.23 8.80
CA GLN A 739 -49.73 -10.51 10.05
C GLN A 739 -49.68 -8.99 9.88
N HIS A 740 -48.76 -8.47 9.06
CA HIS A 740 -48.62 -7.03 8.82
C HIS A 740 -49.58 -6.50 7.75
N GLY A 741 -50.11 -7.37 6.88
CA GLY A 741 -51.01 -6.97 5.79
C GLY A 741 -50.31 -6.17 4.68
N ILE A 742 -48.98 -6.27 4.57
CA ILE A 742 -48.15 -5.58 3.57
C ILE A 742 -47.40 -6.62 2.76
N ALA A 743 -47.37 -6.44 1.43
CA ALA A 743 -46.55 -7.24 0.54
C ALA A 743 -45.12 -6.67 0.48
N VAL A 744 -44.13 -7.52 0.71
CA VAL A 744 -42.70 -7.21 0.53
C VAL A 744 -42.08 -8.36 -0.26
N GLU A 745 -41.41 -8.04 -1.36
CA GLU A 745 -40.62 -9.02 -2.10
C GLU A 745 -39.28 -9.24 -1.39
N TYR A 746 -38.86 -10.50 -1.30
CA TYR A 746 -37.60 -10.88 -0.67
C TYR A 746 -36.96 -12.05 -1.43
N LEU A 747 -35.64 -12.17 -1.33
CA LEU A 747 -34.88 -13.28 -1.91
C LEU A 747 -34.31 -14.18 -0.81
N VAL A 748 -34.18 -15.47 -1.08
CA VAL A 748 -33.50 -16.42 -0.18
C VAL A 748 -32.30 -17.02 -0.92
N GLY A 749 -31.11 -16.73 -0.43
CA GLY A 749 -29.86 -17.17 -1.03
C GLY A 749 -28.93 -17.83 -0.03
N THR A 750 -27.70 -18.05 -0.47
CA THR A 750 -26.72 -18.76 0.34
C THR A 750 -25.32 -18.21 0.16
N MET A 751 -24.50 -18.36 1.19
CA MET A 751 -23.08 -18.16 1.09
C MET A 751 -22.41 -19.39 0.46
N ILE A 752 -21.53 -19.17 -0.53
CA ILE A 752 -20.65 -20.20 -1.10
C ILE A 752 -19.27 -20.01 -0.49
N GLU A 753 -19.05 -20.70 0.63
CA GLU A 753 -17.84 -20.53 1.45
C GLU A 753 -17.19 -21.85 1.89
N LEU A 754 -17.78 -22.98 1.50
CA LEU A 754 -17.18 -24.30 1.62
C LEU A 754 -16.90 -24.88 0.22
N PRO A 755 -15.76 -25.56 0.00
CA PRO A 755 -15.41 -26.14 -1.30
C PRO A 755 -16.50 -27.05 -1.85
N ARG A 756 -17.18 -27.82 -0.98
CA ARG A 756 -18.29 -28.70 -1.39
C ARG A 756 -19.48 -27.92 -1.96
N ALA A 757 -19.79 -26.72 -1.45
CA ALA A 757 -20.85 -25.89 -1.98
C ALA A 757 -20.52 -25.41 -3.40
N ALA A 758 -19.28 -24.97 -3.64
CA ALA A 758 -18.79 -24.61 -4.98
C ALA A 758 -18.81 -25.81 -5.94
N LEU A 759 -18.30 -26.97 -5.49
CA LEU A 759 -18.31 -28.22 -6.26
C LEU A 759 -19.73 -28.70 -6.60
N THR A 760 -20.75 -28.35 -5.82
CA THR A 760 -22.13 -28.80 -6.06
C THR A 760 -23.09 -27.65 -6.36
N ALA A 761 -22.54 -26.52 -6.81
CA ALA A 761 -23.27 -25.26 -6.97
C ALA A 761 -24.47 -25.35 -7.92
N ASN A 762 -24.44 -26.22 -8.93
CA ASN A 762 -25.58 -26.48 -9.80
C ASN A 762 -26.81 -27.01 -9.04
N ARG A 763 -26.60 -27.87 -8.02
CA ARG A 763 -27.69 -28.36 -7.17
C ARG A 763 -28.12 -27.32 -6.16
N VAL A 764 -27.16 -26.59 -5.58
CA VAL A 764 -27.46 -25.52 -4.62
C VAL A 764 -28.32 -24.42 -5.27
N ALA A 765 -28.06 -24.10 -6.54
CA ALA A 765 -28.80 -23.11 -7.33
C ALA A 765 -30.27 -23.48 -7.61
N GLU A 766 -30.67 -24.75 -7.42
CA GLU A 766 -32.08 -25.17 -7.50
C GLU A 766 -32.92 -24.48 -6.41
N GLU A 767 -32.32 -24.22 -5.24
CA GLU A 767 -33.01 -23.67 -4.06
C GLU A 767 -32.67 -22.19 -3.78
N ALA A 768 -31.49 -21.74 -4.19
CA ALA A 768 -30.98 -20.39 -3.94
C ALA A 768 -31.41 -19.39 -5.02
N ASP A 769 -31.86 -18.21 -4.60
CA ASP A 769 -32.15 -17.07 -5.48
C ASP A 769 -30.90 -16.24 -5.82
N PHE A 770 -29.86 -16.32 -4.97
CA PHE A 770 -28.56 -15.71 -5.20
C PHE A 770 -27.45 -16.47 -4.48
N PHE A 771 -26.21 -16.30 -4.95
CA PHE A 771 -24.98 -16.70 -4.27
C PHE A 771 -24.20 -15.48 -3.79
N SER A 772 -23.59 -15.60 -2.62
CA SER A 772 -22.52 -14.71 -2.17
C SER A 772 -21.30 -15.53 -1.82
N PHE A 773 -20.15 -15.30 -2.47
CA PHE A 773 -18.93 -16.00 -2.10
C PHE A 773 -18.35 -15.43 -0.81
N GLY A 774 -18.29 -16.27 0.24
CA GLY A 774 -17.58 -15.99 1.48
C GLY A 774 -16.12 -16.40 1.32
N THR A 775 -15.35 -15.57 0.61
CA THR A 775 -13.99 -15.95 0.17
C THR A 775 -13.00 -16.11 1.33
N ASN A 776 -13.27 -15.53 2.49
CA ASN A 776 -12.42 -15.71 3.67
C ASN A 776 -12.43 -17.19 4.12
N ASP A 777 -13.60 -17.74 4.44
CA ASP A 777 -13.77 -19.14 4.84
C ASP A 777 -13.47 -20.13 3.70
N LEU A 778 -13.79 -19.75 2.45
CA LEU A 778 -13.43 -20.55 1.28
C LEU A 778 -11.90 -20.67 1.16
N THR A 779 -11.16 -19.59 1.39
CA THR A 779 -9.69 -19.61 1.39
C THR A 779 -9.15 -20.48 2.51
N GLN A 780 -9.68 -20.33 3.73
CA GLN A 780 -9.27 -21.13 4.89
C GLN A 780 -9.42 -22.63 4.62
N THR A 781 -10.58 -23.04 4.11
CA THR A 781 -10.88 -24.46 3.86
C THR A 781 -10.20 -25.03 2.62
N THR A 782 -9.95 -24.21 1.60
CA THR A 782 -9.25 -24.65 0.38
C THR A 782 -7.76 -24.85 0.64
N LEU A 783 -7.12 -23.93 1.35
CA LEU A 783 -5.69 -23.99 1.64
C LEU A 783 -5.35 -24.77 2.91
N GLY A 784 -6.36 -25.12 3.72
CA GLY A 784 -6.15 -25.75 5.03
C GLY A 784 -5.49 -24.79 6.03
N LEU A 785 -5.84 -23.51 5.97
CA LEU A 785 -5.24 -22.44 6.76
C LEU A 785 -6.24 -21.88 7.76
N SER A 786 -5.91 -21.92 9.05
CA SER A 786 -6.59 -21.09 10.05
C SER A 786 -6.08 -19.66 9.92
N ARG A 787 -7.00 -18.71 9.72
CA ARG A 787 -6.63 -17.29 9.60
C ARG A 787 -5.88 -16.80 10.84
N ASP A 788 -6.38 -17.17 12.02
CA ASP A 788 -5.86 -16.73 13.32
C ASP A 788 -4.46 -17.31 13.61
N ASP A 789 -4.16 -18.51 13.08
CA ASP A 789 -2.87 -19.17 13.31
C ASP A 789 -1.84 -18.90 12.20
N SER A 790 -2.31 -18.58 10.99
CA SER A 790 -1.47 -18.45 9.79
C SER A 790 -0.39 -17.36 9.92
N GLY A 791 -0.62 -16.34 10.75
CA GLY A 791 0.34 -15.26 10.98
C GLY A 791 1.71 -15.71 11.47
N ARG A 792 1.83 -16.93 12.02
CA ARG A 792 3.10 -17.51 12.51
C ARG A 792 4.07 -17.89 11.39
N PHE A 793 3.58 -18.21 10.20
CA PHE A 793 4.40 -18.70 9.09
C PHE A 793 4.10 -18.08 7.73
N LEU A 794 2.89 -17.54 7.54
CA LEU A 794 2.47 -16.98 6.25
C LEU A 794 3.38 -15.83 5.77
N PRO A 795 3.88 -14.92 6.64
CA PRO A 795 4.88 -13.93 6.22
C PRO A 795 6.17 -14.58 5.71
N ILE A 796 6.60 -15.71 6.27
CA ILE A 796 7.77 -16.45 5.77
C ILE A 796 7.48 -17.02 4.37
N TYR A 797 6.28 -17.56 4.14
CA TYR A 797 5.88 -18.12 2.85
C TYR A 797 5.81 -17.06 1.75
N VAL A 798 5.25 -15.89 2.06
CA VAL A 798 5.06 -14.78 1.11
C VAL A 798 6.33 -13.96 0.94
N ASP A 799 7.00 -13.59 2.03
CA ASP A 799 8.10 -12.65 1.97
C ASP A 799 9.44 -13.36 1.80
N GLN A 800 9.71 -14.44 2.54
CA GLN A 800 11.06 -15.03 2.55
C GLN A 800 11.25 -16.14 1.51
N LEU A 801 10.31 -17.09 1.46
CA LEU A 801 10.40 -18.27 0.61
C LEU A 801 9.75 -18.08 -0.76
N LYS A 802 8.91 -17.06 -0.93
CA LYS A 802 8.17 -16.76 -2.16
C LYS A 802 7.36 -17.96 -2.69
N LEU A 803 6.83 -18.78 -1.78
CA LEU A 803 5.99 -19.93 -2.11
C LEU A 803 4.60 -19.50 -2.59
N ILE A 804 4.12 -18.35 -2.11
CA ILE A 804 2.84 -17.75 -2.47
C ILE A 804 3.10 -16.29 -2.85
N LYS A 805 2.50 -15.82 -3.95
CA LYS A 805 2.72 -14.47 -4.50
C LYS A 805 2.27 -13.35 -3.56
N ALA A 806 1.17 -13.57 -2.86
CA ALA A 806 0.55 -12.62 -1.93
C ALA A 806 -0.08 -13.35 -0.74
N ASP A 807 -0.43 -12.61 0.30
CA ASP A 807 -1.25 -13.13 1.39
C ASP A 807 -2.64 -13.50 0.83
N PRO A 808 -3.03 -14.79 0.83
CA PRO A 808 -4.26 -15.27 0.22
C PRO A 808 -5.54 -14.78 0.92
N PHE A 809 -5.43 -14.14 2.10
CA PHE A 809 -6.55 -13.50 2.79
C PHE A 809 -6.70 -12.00 2.45
N GLN A 810 -5.77 -11.44 1.69
CA GLN A 810 -5.80 -10.05 1.21
C GLN A 810 -6.11 -10.00 -0.29
N THR A 811 -5.40 -10.81 -1.07
CA THR A 811 -5.56 -10.95 -2.51
C THR A 811 -5.95 -12.38 -2.81
N ILE A 812 -7.02 -12.58 -3.57
CA ILE A 812 -7.57 -13.90 -3.85
C ILE A 812 -6.52 -14.80 -4.51
N ASP A 813 -6.38 -16.02 -4.00
CA ASP A 813 -5.58 -17.04 -4.67
C ASP A 813 -6.31 -17.50 -5.95
N ILE A 814 -5.90 -16.94 -7.09
CA ILE A 814 -6.51 -17.24 -8.39
C ILE A 814 -6.30 -18.71 -8.78
N GLU A 815 -5.14 -19.29 -8.45
CA GLU A 815 -4.75 -20.63 -8.92
C GLU A 815 -5.48 -21.75 -8.17
N GLY A 816 -5.85 -21.56 -6.91
CA GLY A 816 -6.64 -22.51 -6.11
C GLY A 816 -8.05 -22.04 -5.82
N VAL A 817 -8.21 -21.06 -4.92
CA VAL A 817 -9.53 -20.56 -4.48
C VAL A 817 -10.35 -20.00 -5.66
N GLY A 818 -9.69 -19.30 -6.58
CA GLY A 818 -10.29 -18.74 -7.79
C GLY A 818 -10.94 -19.79 -8.68
N GLN A 819 -10.39 -21.00 -8.78
CA GLN A 819 -11.01 -22.11 -9.53
C GLN A 819 -12.33 -22.55 -8.90
N LEU A 820 -12.43 -22.54 -7.56
CA LEU A 820 -13.69 -22.86 -6.88
C LEU A 820 -14.73 -21.77 -7.10
N VAL A 821 -14.32 -20.50 -7.09
CA VAL A 821 -15.21 -19.38 -7.41
C VAL A 821 -15.73 -19.50 -8.85
N GLN A 822 -14.83 -19.66 -9.82
CA GLN A 822 -15.18 -19.87 -11.22
C GLN A 822 -16.15 -21.05 -11.40
N MET A 823 -15.83 -22.20 -10.80
CA MET A 823 -16.68 -23.38 -10.88
C MET A 823 -18.07 -23.15 -10.26
N GLY A 824 -18.14 -22.44 -9.12
CA GLY A 824 -19.39 -22.09 -8.48
C GLY A 824 -20.27 -21.19 -9.34
N VAL A 825 -19.66 -20.20 -10.02
CA VAL A 825 -20.34 -19.30 -10.98
C VAL A 825 -20.90 -20.10 -12.16
N GLU A 826 -20.04 -20.87 -12.84
CA GLU A 826 -20.41 -21.64 -14.03
C GLU A 826 -21.51 -22.65 -13.72
N ARG A 827 -21.36 -23.42 -12.64
CA ARG A 827 -22.35 -24.44 -12.24
C ARG A 827 -23.65 -23.81 -11.75
N GLY A 828 -23.59 -22.75 -10.96
CA GLY A 828 -24.80 -22.04 -10.51
C GLY A 828 -25.61 -21.53 -11.70
N ARG A 829 -24.97 -20.83 -12.63
CA ARG A 829 -25.62 -20.29 -13.83
C ARG A 829 -26.02 -21.34 -14.85
N SER A 830 -25.41 -22.53 -14.83
CA SER A 830 -25.87 -23.66 -15.64
C SER A 830 -27.28 -24.17 -15.26
N THR A 831 -27.66 -23.99 -13.98
CA THR A 831 -28.99 -24.34 -13.47
C THR A 831 -29.95 -23.17 -13.55
N LYS A 832 -29.51 -21.97 -13.18
CA LYS A 832 -30.31 -20.74 -13.16
C LYS A 832 -29.53 -19.61 -13.86
N PRO A 833 -29.76 -19.37 -15.17
CA PRO A 833 -28.95 -18.44 -15.97
C PRO A 833 -28.92 -17.00 -15.43
N ASP A 834 -29.99 -16.56 -14.80
CA ASP A 834 -30.17 -15.27 -14.16
C ASP A 834 -29.84 -15.27 -12.66
N LEU A 835 -29.17 -16.32 -12.16
CA LEU A 835 -28.72 -16.40 -10.78
C LEU A 835 -27.80 -15.22 -10.49
N LYS A 836 -28.22 -14.40 -9.53
CA LYS A 836 -27.43 -13.30 -9.00
C LYS A 836 -26.27 -13.84 -8.17
N ILE A 837 -25.05 -13.42 -8.48
CA ILE A 837 -23.83 -13.89 -7.83
C ILE A 837 -22.96 -12.70 -7.46
N GLY A 838 -22.61 -12.61 -6.18
CA GLY A 838 -21.60 -11.66 -5.72
C GLY A 838 -20.55 -12.29 -4.82
N VAL A 839 -19.69 -11.45 -4.29
CA VAL A 839 -18.66 -11.82 -3.32
C VAL A 839 -18.70 -10.85 -2.14
N CYS A 840 -18.51 -11.35 -0.93
CA CYS A 840 -18.33 -10.56 0.27
C CYS A 840 -17.06 -10.97 1.01
N GLY A 841 -16.43 -10.01 1.68
CA GLY A 841 -15.20 -10.22 2.44
C GLY A 841 -14.12 -9.20 2.08
N GLU A 842 -12.88 -9.47 2.51
CA GLU A 842 -11.77 -8.55 2.29
C GLU A 842 -11.36 -8.44 0.82
N HIS A 843 -11.47 -9.54 0.07
CA HIS A 843 -11.17 -9.59 -1.36
C HIS A 843 -12.10 -8.71 -2.20
N GLY A 844 -13.32 -8.40 -1.72
CA GLY A 844 -14.27 -7.56 -2.44
C GLY A 844 -13.83 -6.09 -2.57
N GLY A 845 -12.82 -5.65 -1.81
CA GLY A 845 -12.25 -4.31 -1.90
C GLY A 845 -10.80 -4.28 -2.41
N ASP A 846 -10.23 -5.44 -2.76
CA ASP A 846 -8.85 -5.57 -3.24
C ASP A 846 -8.82 -5.43 -4.78
N PRO A 847 -8.08 -4.48 -5.37
CA PRO A 847 -8.16 -4.21 -6.80
C PRO A 847 -7.88 -5.41 -7.71
N GLU A 848 -6.87 -6.23 -7.38
CA GLU A 848 -6.54 -7.44 -8.16
C GLU A 848 -7.66 -8.48 -8.07
N SER A 849 -8.18 -8.70 -6.86
CA SER A 849 -9.31 -9.60 -6.63
C SER A 849 -10.59 -9.12 -7.33
N VAL A 850 -10.89 -7.82 -7.26
CA VAL A 850 -12.04 -7.20 -7.97
C VAL A 850 -11.92 -7.42 -9.46
N ALA A 851 -10.74 -7.19 -10.06
CA ALA A 851 -10.52 -7.45 -11.47
C ALA A 851 -10.76 -8.93 -11.85
N PHE A 852 -10.34 -9.86 -10.99
CA PHE A 852 -10.63 -11.28 -11.16
C PHE A 852 -12.15 -11.55 -11.14
N PHE A 853 -12.88 -11.02 -10.16
CA PHE A 853 -14.34 -11.21 -10.05
C PHE A 853 -15.11 -10.60 -11.24
N VAL A 854 -14.68 -9.44 -11.74
CA VAL A 854 -15.22 -8.84 -12.97
C VAL A 854 -15.00 -9.77 -14.15
N SER A 855 -13.82 -10.37 -14.28
CA SER A 855 -13.52 -11.29 -15.40
C SER A 855 -14.35 -12.58 -15.39
N LEU A 856 -14.80 -13.02 -14.21
CA LEU A 856 -15.75 -14.12 -14.04
C LEU A 856 -17.21 -13.73 -14.28
N GLY A 857 -17.50 -12.45 -14.47
CA GLY A 857 -18.84 -11.92 -14.69
C GLY A 857 -19.74 -11.97 -13.45
N LEU A 858 -19.19 -11.77 -12.24
CA LEU A 858 -19.99 -11.57 -11.03
C LEU A 858 -20.90 -10.33 -11.19
N ASP A 859 -22.06 -10.34 -10.55
CA ASP A 859 -23.02 -9.22 -10.59
C ASP A 859 -22.61 -8.08 -9.66
N TYR A 860 -21.95 -8.39 -8.54
CA TYR A 860 -21.44 -7.38 -7.61
C TYR A 860 -20.26 -7.86 -6.76
N VAL A 861 -19.50 -6.89 -6.26
CA VAL A 861 -18.53 -7.07 -5.16
C VAL A 861 -19.02 -6.34 -3.91
N SER A 862 -18.68 -6.84 -2.72
CA SER A 862 -19.08 -6.24 -1.44
C SER A 862 -17.90 -6.14 -0.46
N CYS A 863 -17.60 -4.91 -0.02
CA CYS A 863 -16.44 -4.58 0.79
C CYS A 863 -16.79 -3.67 1.98
N SER A 864 -15.86 -3.38 2.89
CA SER A 864 -16.14 -2.43 3.98
C SER A 864 -16.49 -1.03 3.45
N PRO A 865 -17.26 -0.20 4.19
CA PRO A 865 -17.76 1.08 3.69
C PRO A 865 -16.70 2.00 3.08
N TYR A 866 -15.53 2.09 3.72
CA TYR A 866 -14.41 2.92 3.26
C TYR A 866 -13.68 2.33 2.04
N ARG A 867 -13.86 1.04 1.72
CA ARG A 867 -13.27 0.44 0.50
C ARG A 867 -14.17 0.53 -0.71
N VAL A 868 -15.41 1.05 -0.55
CA VAL A 868 -16.36 1.22 -1.65
C VAL A 868 -15.79 2.06 -2.80
N PRO A 869 -15.13 3.21 -2.58
CA PRO A 869 -14.53 3.98 -3.68
C PRO A 869 -13.42 3.22 -4.41
N ILE A 870 -12.60 2.48 -3.67
CA ILE A 870 -11.53 1.63 -4.24
C ILE A 870 -12.14 0.57 -5.13
N ALA A 871 -13.15 -0.16 -4.63
CA ALA A 871 -13.83 -1.21 -5.38
C ALA A 871 -14.53 -0.65 -6.62
N ARG A 872 -15.13 0.54 -6.55
CA ARG A 872 -15.74 1.22 -7.71
C ARG A 872 -14.71 1.57 -8.77
N LEU A 873 -13.57 2.17 -8.40
CA LEU A 873 -12.51 2.49 -9.35
C LEU A 873 -11.86 1.21 -9.91
N ALA A 874 -11.57 0.21 -9.08
CA ALA A 874 -11.01 -1.05 -9.53
C ALA A 874 -11.94 -1.80 -10.51
N ALA A 875 -13.26 -1.80 -10.23
CA ALA A 875 -14.26 -2.37 -11.12
C ALA A 875 -14.32 -1.64 -12.47
N ALA A 876 -14.22 -0.31 -12.46
CA ALA A 876 -14.17 0.50 -13.67
C ALA A 876 -12.91 0.19 -14.50
N GLN A 877 -11.74 0.15 -13.85
CA GLN A 877 -10.47 -0.19 -14.50
C GLN A 877 -10.50 -1.60 -15.10
N ALA A 878 -11.05 -2.57 -14.38
CA ALA A 878 -11.19 -3.94 -14.86
C ALA A 878 -12.13 -4.02 -16.08
N ALA A 879 -13.23 -3.25 -16.08
CA ALA A 879 -14.15 -3.19 -17.21
C ALA A 879 -13.53 -2.53 -18.47
N LEU A 880 -12.68 -1.52 -18.28
CA LEU A 880 -11.93 -0.86 -19.37
C LEU A 880 -10.80 -1.73 -19.94
N GLY A 881 -10.31 -2.70 -19.17
CA GLY A 881 -9.17 -3.56 -19.52
C GLY A 881 -7.82 -2.82 -19.44
N GLU A 882 -6.73 -3.57 -19.59
CA GLU A 882 -5.37 -2.98 -19.62
C GLU A 882 -5.11 -2.25 -20.96
N SER A 883 -5.76 -1.12 -21.21
CA SER A 883 -5.28 -0.20 -22.24
C SER A 883 -4.08 0.57 -21.69
N SER A 884 -2.88 0.04 -21.94
CA SER A 884 -1.55 0.64 -21.69
C SER A 884 -1.50 1.72 -20.60
N ARG A 885 -1.47 1.30 -19.33
CA ARG A 885 -1.22 2.17 -18.16
C ARG A 885 0.05 3.03 -18.27
N ASP A 886 0.96 2.66 -19.18
CA ASP A 886 2.35 3.09 -19.18
C ASP A 886 2.83 3.61 -20.56
N LYS A 887 1.90 4.05 -21.43
CA LYS A 887 2.22 4.86 -22.61
C LYS A 887 2.29 6.34 -22.28
#